data_AF-A0A437U9S2-F1
#
_entry.id   AF-A0A437U9S2-F1
#
_cell.length_a   1.000
_cell.length_b   1.000
_cell.length_c   1.000
_cell.angle_alpha   90.00
_cell.angle_beta   90.00
_cell.angle_gamma   90.00
#
_symmetry.space_group_name_H-M   'P 1'
#
loop_
_entity.id
_entity.type
_entity.pdbx_description
1 polymer ?
#
loop_
_entity_poly.entity_id
_entity_poly.type
_entity_poly.pdbx_seq_one_letter_code
_entity_poly.pdbx_strand_id
1 'polypeptide(L)'
;MKKGISVISGVTSPTVGEKMTYHISEWYPNTPLSEREKANVTWELFKKRSDGRFTTTHVKKKGDSRFTFGESSAGETYRLEAYLYQPEGGGLIITPKASRIPKICKVDLTYVDDSKGSVFSFTEKLRAKAHCVNMFNKEILFTLWEDDAKGSGHNTSNKLIDTKKAKVDLYGNVVVDFMLTKALMKKAMQGEADIRELEFYVTVEYYRNKKHTTANVDIQNPLPTENTPPSQSTGIKKAKGSPAEEKPKSKKEESGLLNPISEALGEIWDWVETQGTALRDKPHTIEIPEGKSPAIVGKTKGVKKEKFKPVEGNGKEAVIYITSEIATEIEVDKNGKVISYPDYGAYNGQEEFKIDDKIYCKKIKVGKDTKSAFPTYKAYIYRGNTVGEAVKKLKQDIKFNTHENAESTVLEVARHTKRNNLNYGDGGPIPPNTINKLYRLKYKIGTNDSGKTSYRYRIVDNIARNFPKINDFKNEYQNGDMSLGNRSSISIDPWDSHTLIGCIGIRGDKGAFHSSFTALTVEQKKTYKNKYHCINNYLETIIPELTGIYGRRGFSSSDGIVVAESSYTEEINTYILVDLLTEINSCKCKSLDPPVEKREDFYNSFGTKTIDYITKKSTANKFKALYMIAQRRQENGFTKNVIGNNPMNIKGNGDLGQVAIDTHETLKNGKYVPVKGEKFANFSSEDAGFKGYIDLLESNFNDAYKSLFDDSKTIDDFTTGLEDTGKKGPYATGKAQGGLSGTDDYKKKVKVLFEGVKKDYIKIYECKLCKEKDSKKKEEIKNDLDLLKKLK
;
A
#
# COMPACT_ATOMS: atom_id res chain seq x y z
N MET A 1 30.42 45.32 -2.03
CA MET A 1 30.00 45.26 -3.46
C MET A 1 29.89 43.80 -3.88
N LYS A 2 28.95 43.45 -4.76
CA LYS A 2 28.79 42.07 -5.24
C LYS A 2 30.00 41.62 -6.08
N LYS A 3 30.41 40.36 -5.95
CA LYS A 3 31.59 39.74 -6.60
C LYS A 3 31.22 38.32 -7.01
N GLY A 4 31.40 37.99 -8.29
CA GLY A 4 30.98 36.73 -8.88
C GLY A 4 30.30 36.95 -10.24
N ILE A 5 29.23 36.22 -10.48
CA ILE A 5 28.45 36.23 -11.73
C ILE A 5 27.27 37.18 -11.58
N SER A 6 27.07 38.09 -12.53
CA SER A 6 25.93 39.01 -12.52
C SER A 6 24.77 38.50 -13.37
N VAL A 7 25.05 37.91 -14.54
CA VAL A 7 24.02 37.47 -15.49
C VAL A 7 24.37 36.10 -16.07
N ILE A 8 23.36 35.24 -16.15
CA ILE A 8 23.40 33.98 -16.87
C ILE A 8 22.29 33.90 -17.92
N SER A 9 22.51 33.15 -18.99
CA SER A 9 21.57 32.97 -20.09
C SER A 9 21.38 31.49 -20.45
N GLY A 10 20.23 31.17 -21.03
CA GLY A 10 19.91 29.85 -21.56
C GLY A 10 18.41 29.68 -21.80
N VAL A 11 17.99 28.46 -22.10
CA VAL A 11 16.58 28.15 -22.39
C VAL A 11 15.75 28.26 -21.10
N THR A 12 14.77 29.15 -21.07
CA THR A 12 13.89 29.38 -19.91
C THR A 12 12.67 28.46 -19.88
N SER A 13 12.31 27.83 -20.99
CA SER A 13 11.23 26.84 -21.07
C SER A 13 11.67 25.52 -21.70
N PRO A 14 12.61 24.81 -21.06
CA PRO A 14 13.17 23.58 -21.61
C PRO A 14 12.15 22.44 -21.60
N THR A 15 12.20 21.57 -22.60
CA THR A 15 11.36 20.36 -22.58
C THR A 15 11.93 19.38 -21.55
N VAL A 16 11.07 18.77 -20.73
CA VAL A 16 11.52 17.74 -19.78
C VAL A 16 12.20 16.58 -20.52
N GLY A 17 13.28 16.06 -19.96
CA GLY A 17 14.11 14.99 -20.52
C GLY A 17 15.21 15.46 -21.48
N GLU A 18 15.21 16.73 -21.91
CA GLU A 18 16.29 17.30 -22.73
C GLU A 18 17.42 17.86 -21.86
N LYS A 19 18.66 17.65 -22.29
CA LYS A 19 19.85 18.24 -21.66
C LYS A 19 20.05 19.65 -22.22
N MET A 20 20.02 20.64 -21.34
CA MET A 20 20.24 22.05 -21.64
C MET A 20 21.61 22.48 -21.12
N THR A 21 22.27 23.37 -21.85
CA THR A 21 23.52 24.02 -21.41
C THR A 21 23.25 25.49 -21.16
N TYR A 22 23.66 26.00 -20.00
CA TYR A 22 23.53 27.41 -19.63
C TYR A 22 24.88 28.12 -19.70
N HIS A 23 24.85 29.44 -19.83
CA HIS A 23 26.04 30.24 -20.08
C HIS A 23 26.12 31.41 -19.11
N ILE A 24 27.35 31.77 -18.74
CA ILE A 24 27.67 33.01 -18.03
C ILE A 24 27.70 34.11 -19.06
N SER A 25 26.84 35.11 -18.92
CA SER A 25 26.79 36.26 -19.82
C SER A 25 27.66 37.39 -19.29
N GLU A 26 27.60 37.65 -17.98
CA GLU A 26 28.31 38.76 -17.36
C GLU A 26 28.83 38.42 -15.95
N TRP A 27 29.91 39.10 -15.58
CA TRP A 27 30.50 39.09 -14.24
C TRP A 27 30.29 40.44 -13.60
N TYR A 28 30.16 40.49 -12.27
CA TYR A 28 30.15 41.78 -11.58
C TYR A 28 31.46 42.55 -11.86
N PRO A 29 31.41 43.90 -11.98
CA PRO A 29 32.60 44.71 -12.26
C PRO A 29 33.76 44.46 -11.28
N ASN A 30 33.44 44.16 -10.02
CA ASN A 30 34.41 43.93 -8.95
C ASN A 30 34.95 42.49 -8.87
N THR A 31 34.60 41.61 -9.81
CA THR A 31 35.17 40.26 -9.90
C THR A 31 36.53 40.32 -10.61
N PRO A 32 37.65 40.01 -9.93
CA PRO A 32 38.98 40.06 -10.53
C PRO A 32 39.09 39.17 -11.77
N LEU A 33 39.77 39.65 -12.82
CA LEU A 33 39.94 38.89 -14.08
C LEU A 33 40.58 37.51 -13.84
N SER A 34 41.53 37.43 -12.91
CA SER A 34 42.21 36.19 -12.51
C SER A 34 41.28 35.14 -11.90
N GLU A 35 40.10 35.54 -11.42
CA GLU A 35 39.12 34.63 -10.79
C GLU A 35 37.98 34.23 -11.74
N ARG A 36 37.94 34.78 -12.97
CA ARG A 36 36.87 34.54 -13.95
C ARG A 36 37.02 33.21 -14.70
N GLU A 37 37.29 32.15 -13.96
CA GLU A 37 37.44 30.81 -14.50
C GLU A 37 36.12 30.04 -14.42
N LYS A 38 35.58 29.64 -15.57
CA LYS A 38 34.29 28.92 -15.66
C LYS A 38 34.27 27.62 -14.87
N ALA A 39 35.41 26.93 -14.75
CA ALA A 39 35.56 25.69 -13.99
C ALA A 39 35.33 25.88 -12.48
N ASN A 40 35.55 27.09 -11.96
CA ASN A 40 35.40 27.39 -10.54
C ASN A 40 33.98 27.81 -10.16
N VAL A 41 33.11 28.07 -11.14
CA VAL A 41 31.74 28.52 -10.93
C VAL A 41 30.85 27.38 -10.46
N THR A 42 30.10 27.63 -9.39
CA THR A 42 29.06 26.74 -8.89
C THR A 42 27.71 27.12 -9.49
N TRP A 43 27.05 26.15 -10.13
CA TRP A 43 25.68 26.24 -10.62
C TRP A 43 24.75 25.54 -9.65
N GLU A 44 23.73 26.23 -9.16
CA GLU A 44 22.77 25.68 -8.20
C GLU A 44 21.33 25.99 -8.61
N LEU A 45 20.48 24.97 -8.51
CA LEU A 45 19.08 25.07 -8.85
C LEU A 45 18.22 25.26 -7.59
N PHE A 46 17.36 26.26 -7.62
CA PHE A 46 16.39 26.57 -6.56
C PHE A 46 14.98 26.36 -7.09
N LYS A 47 14.07 25.84 -6.26
CA LYS A 47 12.65 25.66 -6.61
C LYS A 47 11.80 26.73 -5.94
N LYS A 48 10.88 27.34 -6.70
CA LYS A 48 9.84 28.23 -6.18
C LYS A 48 8.83 27.42 -5.38
N ARG A 49 8.53 27.87 -4.16
CA ARG A 49 7.52 27.27 -3.27
C ARG A 49 6.18 27.98 -3.42
N SER A 50 5.15 27.40 -2.81
CA SER A 50 3.78 27.97 -2.82
C SER A 50 3.71 29.36 -2.18
N ASP A 51 4.63 29.68 -1.26
CA ASP A 51 4.77 31.00 -0.65
C ASP A 51 5.57 31.99 -1.51
N GLY A 52 5.94 31.60 -2.73
CA GLY A 52 6.71 32.41 -3.68
C GLY A 52 8.22 32.41 -3.46
N ARG A 53 8.73 31.85 -2.36
CA ARG A 53 10.17 31.84 -2.06
C ARG A 53 10.92 30.76 -2.85
N PHE A 54 12.15 31.06 -3.24
CA PHE A 54 13.07 30.09 -3.83
C PHE A 54 13.89 29.41 -2.74
N THR A 55 13.85 28.08 -2.69
CA THR A 55 14.68 27.27 -1.77
C THR A 55 15.56 26.33 -2.58
N THR A 56 16.75 26.00 -2.08
CA THR A 56 17.67 25.06 -2.75
C THR A 56 16.97 23.72 -3.05
N THR A 57 17.29 23.15 -4.22
CA THR A 57 16.96 21.76 -4.56
C THR A 57 18.06 20.78 -4.12
N HIS A 58 19.17 21.30 -3.57
CA HIS A 58 20.44 20.61 -3.35
C HIS A 58 21.14 20.11 -4.62
N VAL A 59 20.61 20.42 -5.81
CA VAL A 59 21.28 20.17 -7.09
C VAL A 59 22.29 21.30 -7.32
N LYS A 60 23.55 21.01 -7.00
CA LYS A 60 24.70 21.91 -7.21
C LYS A 60 25.77 21.22 -8.06
N LYS A 61 26.37 21.97 -8.99
CA LYS A 61 27.42 21.48 -9.90
C LYS A 61 28.53 22.51 -10.00
N LYS A 62 29.78 22.11 -9.79
CA LYS A 62 30.94 22.98 -9.99
C LYS A 62 31.50 22.77 -11.39
N GLY A 63 31.65 23.84 -12.18
CA GLY A 63 32.18 23.82 -13.54
C GLY A 63 31.28 23.22 -14.63
N ASP A 64 30.15 22.59 -14.27
CA ASP A 64 29.21 21.97 -15.23
C ASP A 64 27.89 22.74 -15.30
N SER A 65 27.67 23.44 -16.42
CA SER A 65 26.47 24.24 -16.68
C SER A 65 25.33 23.45 -17.35
N ARG A 66 25.44 22.12 -17.43
CA ARG A 66 24.42 21.28 -18.10
C ARG A 66 23.35 20.82 -17.11
N PHE A 67 22.07 21.00 -17.44
CA PHE A 67 20.93 20.56 -16.62
C PHE A 67 19.89 19.82 -17.45
N THR A 68 19.24 18.83 -16.84
CA THR A 68 18.11 18.09 -17.42
C THR A 68 16.98 18.10 -16.39
N PHE A 69 15.77 18.45 -16.83
CA PHE A 69 14.58 18.51 -15.98
C PHE A 69 13.75 17.24 -16.16
N GLY A 70 13.31 16.63 -15.05
CA GLY A 70 12.47 15.42 -15.09
C GLY A 70 10.98 15.76 -15.23
N GLU A 71 10.13 14.74 -15.42
CA GLU A 71 8.67 14.88 -15.60
C GLU A 71 8.01 15.74 -14.51
N SER A 72 8.38 15.51 -13.24
CA SER A 72 7.87 16.29 -12.09
C SER A 72 8.28 17.77 -12.06
N SER A 73 9.15 18.20 -12.98
CA SER A 73 9.56 19.60 -13.14
C SER A 73 8.69 20.35 -14.17
N ALA A 74 7.84 19.65 -14.92
CA ALA A 74 6.95 20.28 -15.89
C ALA A 74 5.96 21.24 -15.19
N GLY A 75 5.89 22.49 -15.66
CA GLY A 75 5.04 23.55 -15.10
C GLY A 75 5.56 24.15 -13.79
N GLU A 76 6.59 23.57 -13.18
CA GLU A 76 7.21 24.09 -11.96
C GLU A 76 8.18 25.23 -12.28
N THR A 77 8.33 26.18 -11.35
CA THR A 77 9.25 27.32 -11.53
C THR A 77 10.53 27.12 -10.73
N TYR A 78 11.67 27.25 -11.40
CA TYR A 78 13.00 27.17 -10.83
C TYR A 78 13.76 28.47 -11.04
N ARG A 79 14.74 28.74 -10.17
CA ARG A 79 15.77 29.75 -10.37
C ARG A 79 17.11 29.05 -10.43
N LEU A 80 17.80 29.15 -11.56
CA LEU A 80 19.18 28.71 -11.69
C LEU A 80 20.09 29.88 -11.31
N GLU A 81 21.01 29.66 -10.39
CA GLU A 81 22.05 30.63 -10.05
C GLU A 81 23.41 30.06 -10.42
N ALA A 82 24.31 30.93 -10.85
CA ALA A 82 25.73 30.63 -10.99
C ALA A 82 26.50 31.60 -10.09
N TYR A 83 27.46 31.13 -9.31
CA TYR A 83 28.23 31.97 -8.39
C TYR A 83 29.63 31.40 -8.11
N LEU A 84 30.57 32.26 -7.72
CA LEU A 84 31.91 31.84 -7.30
C LEU A 84 31.96 31.47 -5.81
N TYR A 85 31.30 32.27 -4.95
CA TYR A 85 31.41 32.12 -3.49
C TYR A 85 30.09 31.64 -2.86
N GLN A 86 29.00 32.39 -3.02
CA GLN A 86 27.68 32.07 -2.46
C GLN A 86 26.55 32.55 -3.38
N PRO A 87 25.33 31.97 -3.28
CA PRO A 87 24.17 32.43 -4.03
C PRO A 87 23.85 33.89 -3.73
N GLU A 88 23.63 34.69 -4.78
CA GLU A 88 23.42 36.14 -4.66
C GLU A 88 21.95 36.55 -4.86
N GLY A 89 21.07 35.57 -5.11
CA GLY A 89 19.63 35.77 -5.29
C GLY A 89 19.23 36.30 -6.67
N GLY A 90 20.20 36.61 -7.53
CA GLY A 90 20.03 36.85 -8.96
C GLY A 90 20.22 35.55 -9.74
N GLY A 91 19.41 35.30 -10.77
CA GLY A 91 19.48 34.05 -11.52
C GLY A 91 18.43 33.95 -12.63
N LEU A 92 18.55 32.92 -13.47
CA LEU A 92 17.63 32.67 -14.57
C LEU A 92 16.40 31.93 -14.08
N ILE A 93 15.21 32.48 -14.33
CA ILE A 93 13.94 31.79 -14.05
C ILE A 93 13.64 30.80 -15.17
N ILE A 94 13.40 29.55 -14.78
CA ILE A 94 13.19 28.42 -15.70
C ILE A 94 11.89 27.73 -15.35
N THR A 95 11.02 27.55 -16.33
CA THR A 95 9.76 26.80 -16.22
C THR A 95 9.74 25.70 -17.29
N PRO A 96 10.14 24.47 -16.94
CA PRO A 96 10.15 23.36 -17.89
C PRO A 96 8.76 23.05 -18.43
N LYS A 97 8.68 22.68 -19.72
CA LYS A 97 7.44 22.25 -20.38
C LYS A 97 7.39 20.73 -20.52
N ALA A 98 6.18 20.17 -20.45
CA ALA A 98 5.97 18.74 -20.64
C ALA A 98 6.44 18.28 -22.03
N SER A 99 7.04 17.10 -22.12
CA SER A 99 7.36 16.46 -23.39
C SER A 99 6.10 15.86 -24.00
N ARG A 100 5.94 15.93 -25.32
CA ARG A 100 4.88 15.23 -26.06
C ARG A 100 5.35 13.89 -26.63
N ILE A 101 6.65 13.59 -26.53
CA ILE A 101 7.27 12.39 -27.07
C ILE A 101 7.62 11.47 -25.89
N PRO A 102 7.03 10.26 -25.80
CA PRO A 102 7.42 9.26 -24.81
C PRO A 102 8.90 8.90 -24.99
N LYS A 103 9.70 9.01 -23.93
CA LYS A 103 11.16 8.78 -24.00
C LYS A 103 11.70 8.19 -22.70
N ILE A 104 12.57 7.19 -22.82
CA ILE A 104 13.41 6.67 -21.76
C ILE A 104 14.70 7.51 -21.74
N CYS A 105 14.89 8.27 -20.67
CA CYS A 105 15.99 9.23 -20.55
C CYS A 105 17.30 8.54 -20.18
N LYS A 106 17.26 7.64 -19.18
CA LYS A 106 18.42 6.88 -18.69
C LYS A 106 17.97 5.72 -17.80
N VAL A 107 18.90 4.79 -17.55
CA VAL A 107 18.79 3.76 -16.53
C VAL A 107 19.99 3.86 -15.59
N ASP A 108 19.75 3.83 -14.27
CA ASP A 108 20.79 3.74 -13.26
C ASP A 108 20.79 2.32 -12.67
N LEU A 109 21.98 1.77 -12.41
CA LEU A 109 22.15 0.58 -11.58
C LEU A 109 22.47 1.00 -10.14
N THR A 110 21.75 0.43 -9.20
CA THR A 110 21.91 0.72 -7.77
C THR A 110 21.95 -0.57 -6.97
N TYR A 111 22.52 -0.49 -5.77
CA TYR A 111 22.35 -1.52 -4.75
C TYR A 111 20.94 -1.40 -4.14
N VAL A 112 20.58 -2.32 -3.24
CA VAL A 112 19.27 -2.35 -2.56
C VAL A 112 18.99 -1.13 -1.70
N ASP A 113 20.05 -0.45 -1.23
CA ASP A 113 20.02 0.79 -0.44
C ASP A 113 19.91 2.06 -1.32
N ASP A 114 19.68 1.91 -2.62
CA ASP A 114 19.62 2.95 -3.65
C ASP A 114 20.94 3.73 -3.89
N SER A 115 22.06 3.29 -3.30
CA SER A 115 23.38 3.83 -3.66
C SER A 115 23.80 3.36 -5.06
N LYS A 116 24.53 4.19 -5.81
CA LYS A 116 24.93 3.87 -7.19
C LYS A 116 25.93 2.71 -7.19
N GLY A 117 25.66 1.70 -8.02
CA GLY A 117 26.51 0.53 -8.19
C GLY A 117 26.95 0.36 -9.64
N SER A 118 28.22 0.03 -9.84
CA SER A 118 28.79 -0.43 -11.12
C SER A 118 29.46 -1.80 -11.01
N VAL A 119 29.73 -2.26 -9.80
CA VAL A 119 30.32 -3.57 -9.48
C VAL A 119 29.45 -4.20 -8.41
N PHE A 120 29.07 -5.47 -8.54
CA PHE A 120 28.11 -6.14 -7.68
C PHE A 120 28.66 -7.49 -7.18
N SER A 121 28.09 -8.04 -6.12
CA SER A 121 28.29 -9.40 -5.65
C SER A 121 27.30 -10.32 -6.36
N PHE A 122 27.70 -11.55 -6.69
CA PHE A 122 26.77 -12.49 -7.31
C PHE A 122 25.56 -12.85 -6.43
N THR A 123 25.68 -12.70 -5.11
CA THR A 123 24.61 -13.01 -4.15
C THR A 123 23.69 -11.83 -3.84
N GLU A 124 23.96 -10.64 -4.38
CA GLU A 124 23.16 -9.44 -4.11
C GLU A 124 22.08 -9.16 -5.19
N LYS A 125 21.12 -8.30 -4.84
CA LYS A 125 20.10 -7.80 -5.78
C LYS A 125 20.64 -6.58 -6.52
N LEU A 126 20.66 -6.69 -7.84
CA LEU A 126 20.90 -5.57 -8.76
C LEU A 126 19.59 -4.81 -8.98
N ARG A 127 19.51 -3.54 -8.55
CA ARG A 127 18.34 -2.70 -8.81
C ARG A 127 18.56 -1.84 -10.06
N ALA A 128 17.71 -2.01 -11.07
CA ALA A 128 17.72 -1.21 -12.28
C ALA A 128 16.58 -0.18 -12.24
N LYS A 129 16.93 1.11 -12.28
CA LYS A 129 15.98 2.22 -12.20
C LYS A 129 16.00 3.05 -13.49
N ALA A 130 14.93 2.99 -14.27
CA ALA A 130 14.79 3.83 -15.46
C ALA A 130 14.02 5.12 -15.17
N HIS A 131 14.47 6.20 -15.82
CA HIS A 131 13.89 7.54 -15.74
C HIS A 131 13.32 7.88 -17.11
N CYS A 132 12.05 8.25 -17.16
CA CYS A 132 11.25 8.37 -18.37
C CYS A 132 10.46 9.70 -18.35
N VAL A 133 10.07 10.18 -19.52
CA VAL A 133 9.21 11.36 -19.69
C VAL A 133 8.04 11.04 -20.62
N ASN A 134 6.86 11.59 -20.32
CA ASN A 134 5.61 11.30 -21.03
C ASN A 134 5.29 9.80 -21.18
N MET A 135 5.65 9.01 -20.15
CA MET A 135 5.50 7.56 -20.13
C MET A 135 4.68 7.04 -18.95
N PHE A 136 4.00 7.91 -18.19
CA PHE A 136 3.17 7.48 -17.06
C PHE A 136 2.22 6.32 -17.44
N ASN A 137 2.23 5.27 -16.62
CA ASN A 137 1.45 4.05 -16.80
C ASN A 137 1.76 3.25 -18.09
N LYS A 138 2.78 3.64 -18.86
CA LYS A 138 3.32 2.83 -19.95
C LYS A 138 4.17 1.72 -19.35
N GLU A 139 4.04 0.53 -19.92
CA GLU A 139 4.82 -0.65 -19.55
C GLU A 139 6.15 -0.65 -20.31
N ILE A 140 7.24 -0.94 -19.62
CA ILE A 140 8.61 -0.97 -20.13
C ILE A 140 9.21 -2.34 -19.84
N LEU A 141 10.01 -2.85 -20.77
CA LEU A 141 10.74 -4.11 -20.66
C LEU A 141 12.17 -3.86 -20.18
N PHE A 142 12.57 -4.54 -19.11
CA PHE A 142 13.95 -4.62 -18.64
C PHE A 142 14.50 -6.01 -18.95
N THR A 143 15.71 -6.07 -19.46
CA THR A 143 16.38 -7.34 -19.75
C THR A 143 17.82 -7.30 -19.26
N LEU A 144 18.20 -8.31 -18.50
CA LEU A 144 19.57 -8.53 -18.02
C LEU A 144 20.27 -9.54 -18.93
N TRP A 145 21.47 -9.19 -19.40
CA TRP A 145 22.29 -9.96 -20.33
C TRP A 145 23.70 -10.19 -19.79
N GLU A 146 24.31 -11.32 -20.12
CA GLU A 146 25.75 -11.56 -19.94
C GLU A 146 26.53 -10.77 -21.01
N ASP A 147 27.69 -10.22 -20.65
CA ASP A 147 28.63 -9.51 -21.55
C ASP A 147 29.97 -10.28 -21.61
N ASP A 148 29.98 -11.47 -22.21
CA ASP A 148 31.11 -12.43 -22.13
C ASP A 148 32.16 -12.26 -23.25
N ALA A 149 32.24 -11.08 -23.88
CA ALA A 149 33.20 -10.82 -24.95
C ALA A 149 34.53 -10.29 -24.39
N LYS A 150 35.67 -10.90 -24.79
CA LYS A 150 36.99 -10.33 -24.48
C LYS A 150 37.22 -9.05 -25.29
N GLY A 151 37.27 -7.90 -24.60
CA GLY A 151 37.45 -6.57 -25.19
C GLY A 151 36.12 -5.82 -25.37
N SER A 152 36.19 -4.52 -25.66
CA SER A 152 35.02 -3.63 -25.74
C SER A 152 34.10 -3.84 -26.96
N GLY A 153 33.99 -5.07 -27.50
CA GLY A 153 33.29 -5.37 -28.75
C GLY A 153 32.41 -6.64 -28.70
N HIS A 154 31.21 -6.51 -29.26
CA HIS A 154 30.05 -7.43 -29.27
C HIS A 154 30.34 -8.82 -29.88
N ASN A 155 29.82 -9.88 -29.27
CA ASN A 155 29.77 -11.20 -29.90
C ASN A 155 28.40 -11.88 -29.73
N THR A 156 28.17 -12.93 -30.52
CA THR A 156 26.98 -13.81 -30.47
C THR A 156 26.90 -14.67 -29.20
N SER A 157 27.88 -14.54 -28.28
CA SER A 157 27.97 -15.32 -27.05
C SER A 157 27.30 -14.63 -25.86
N ASN A 158 26.84 -13.38 -25.98
CA ASN A 158 26.04 -12.72 -24.95
C ASN A 158 24.73 -13.50 -24.75
N LYS A 159 24.42 -13.89 -23.51
CA LYS A 159 23.24 -14.72 -23.20
C LYS A 159 22.24 -13.96 -22.35
N LEU A 160 20.95 -14.20 -22.60
CA LEU A 160 19.85 -13.68 -21.79
C LEU A 160 19.87 -14.28 -20.37
N ILE A 161 19.93 -13.44 -19.33
CA ILE A 161 19.88 -13.90 -17.93
C ILE A 161 18.46 -13.86 -17.38
N ASP A 162 17.79 -12.71 -17.48
CA ASP A 162 16.45 -12.50 -16.90
C ASP A 162 15.71 -11.36 -17.62
N THR A 163 14.39 -11.31 -17.50
CA THR A 163 13.54 -10.26 -18.10
C THR A 163 12.41 -9.87 -17.16
N LYS A 164 12.13 -8.56 -17.04
CA LYS A 164 11.07 -8.01 -16.18
C LYS A 164 10.29 -6.91 -16.88
N LYS A 165 8.98 -6.86 -16.67
CA LYS A 165 8.13 -5.77 -17.13
C LYS A 165 7.65 -4.96 -15.93
N ALA A 166 7.63 -3.64 -16.08
CA ALA A 166 7.10 -2.74 -15.06
C ALA A 166 6.52 -1.47 -15.68
N LYS A 167 5.58 -0.84 -14.97
CA LYS A 167 4.93 0.40 -15.42
C LYS A 167 5.61 1.62 -14.81
N VAL A 168 5.73 2.68 -15.61
CA VAL A 168 6.29 3.95 -15.16
C VAL A 168 5.32 4.65 -14.21
N ASP A 169 5.84 5.10 -13.08
CA ASP A 169 5.10 5.84 -12.08
C ASP A 169 4.80 7.29 -12.51
N LEU A 170 4.00 7.99 -11.71
CA LEU A 170 3.58 9.37 -11.97
C LEU A 170 4.74 10.39 -11.94
N TYR A 171 5.92 10.00 -11.48
CA TYR A 171 7.13 10.82 -11.44
C TYR A 171 8.07 10.52 -12.61
N GLY A 172 7.71 9.60 -13.51
CA GLY A 172 8.55 9.16 -14.61
C GLY A 172 9.59 8.10 -14.22
N ASN A 173 9.47 7.43 -13.07
CA ASN A 173 10.41 6.38 -12.67
C ASN A 173 9.81 4.98 -12.81
N VAL A 174 10.66 4.00 -13.05
CA VAL A 174 10.32 2.57 -12.97
C VAL A 174 11.52 1.80 -12.43
N VAL A 175 11.27 0.84 -11.54
CA VAL A 175 12.33 0.10 -10.83
C VAL A 175 12.04 -1.39 -10.92
N VAL A 176 13.07 -2.18 -11.24
CA VAL A 176 13.04 -3.64 -11.15
C VAL A 176 14.30 -4.16 -10.47
N ASP A 177 14.18 -5.26 -9.73
CA ASP A 177 15.30 -5.93 -9.08
C ASP A 177 15.64 -7.24 -9.82
N PHE A 178 16.91 -7.45 -10.15
CA PHE A 178 17.46 -8.69 -10.71
C PHE A 178 18.31 -9.44 -9.69
N MET A 179 18.26 -10.77 -9.71
CA MET A 179 19.13 -11.63 -8.89
C MET A 179 20.30 -12.12 -9.74
N LEU A 180 21.52 -11.70 -9.41
CA LEU A 180 22.73 -12.08 -10.17
C LEU A 180 23.10 -13.57 -9.98
N THR A 181 22.58 -14.23 -8.94
CA THR A 181 22.73 -15.68 -8.74
C THR A 181 22.15 -16.49 -9.90
N LYS A 182 21.16 -15.96 -10.63
CA LYS A 182 20.61 -16.61 -11.83
C LYS A 182 21.67 -16.77 -12.92
N ALA A 183 22.59 -15.81 -13.05
CA ALA A 183 23.69 -15.89 -14.00
C ALA A 183 24.68 -17.02 -13.63
N LEU A 184 25.05 -17.10 -12.34
CA LEU A 184 25.88 -18.21 -11.84
C LEU A 184 25.24 -19.57 -12.05
N MET A 185 23.95 -19.72 -11.72
CA MET A 185 23.23 -20.98 -11.92
C MET A 185 23.23 -21.39 -13.39
N LYS A 186 22.99 -20.44 -14.30
CA LYS A 186 22.99 -20.70 -15.75
C LYS A 186 24.34 -21.16 -16.25
N LYS A 187 25.42 -20.55 -15.78
CA LYS A 187 26.79 -20.94 -16.13
C LYS A 187 27.22 -22.28 -15.54
N ALA A 188 26.84 -22.55 -14.29
CA ALA A 188 27.06 -23.86 -13.66
C ALA A 188 26.33 -24.98 -14.42
N MET A 189 25.10 -24.72 -14.89
CA MET A 189 24.38 -25.65 -15.76
C MET A 189 25.07 -25.88 -17.11
N GLN A 190 25.89 -24.93 -17.58
CA GLN A 190 26.69 -25.03 -18.81
C GLN A 190 28.08 -25.63 -18.58
N GLY A 191 28.39 -26.07 -17.35
CA GLY A 191 29.65 -26.73 -16.99
C GLY A 191 30.78 -25.79 -16.56
N GLU A 192 30.55 -24.47 -16.48
CA GLU A 192 31.52 -23.51 -15.97
C GLU A 192 31.41 -23.40 -14.44
N ALA A 193 32.34 -24.04 -13.70
CA ALA A 193 32.26 -24.16 -12.24
C ALA A 193 33.08 -23.13 -11.44
N ASP A 194 34.02 -22.40 -12.06
CA ASP A 194 34.87 -21.39 -11.36
C ASP A 194 34.76 -19.99 -12.00
N ILE A 195 33.59 -19.37 -11.85
CA ILE A 195 33.35 -17.99 -12.29
C ILE A 195 33.72 -17.03 -11.17
N ARG A 196 34.78 -16.25 -11.40
CA ARG A 196 35.26 -15.22 -10.45
C ARG A 196 34.68 -13.84 -10.73
N GLU A 197 34.39 -13.56 -12.00
CA GLU A 197 33.89 -12.29 -12.50
C GLU A 197 32.89 -12.53 -13.64
N LEU A 198 31.88 -11.68 -13.74
CA LEU A 198 30.90 -11.66 -14.84
C LEU A 198 30.61 -10.21 -15.20
N GLU A 199 30.85 -9.84 -16.45
CA GLU A 199 30.34 -8.59 -17.00
C GLU A 199 28.90 -8.79 -17.47
N PHE A 200 28.06 -7.77 -17.27
CA PHE A 200 26.65 -7.82 -17.67
C PHE A 200 26.17 -6.44 -18.13
N TYR A 201 25.07 -6.43 -18.87
CA TYR A 201 24.38 -5.20 -19.22
C TYR A 201 22.86 -5.34 -19.07
N VAL A 202 22.21 -4.23 -18.77
CA VAL A 202 20.76 -4.12 -18.67
C VAL A 202 20.25 -3.26 -19.81
N THR A 203 19.36 -3.81 -20.63
CA THR A 203 18.60 -3.05 -21.64
C THR A 203 17.23 -2.70 -21.10
N VAL A 204 16.78 -1.48 -21.36
CA VAL A 204 15.44 -0.99 -21.03
C VAL A 204 14.76 -0.53 -22.32
N GLU A 205 13.69 -1.19 -22.70
CA GLU A 205 13.05 -1.05 -24.02
C GLU A 205 11.56 -0.70 -23.89
N TYR A 206 11.10 0.19 -24.76
CA TYR A 206 9.70 0.54 -24.94
C TYR A 206 9.30 0.34 -26.39
N TYR A 207 8.21 -0.39 -26.61
CA TYR A 207 7.73 -0.77 -27.94
C TYR A 207 6.48 0.02 -28.34
N ARG A 208 6.37 0.29 -29.63
CA ARG A 208 5.22 0.96 -30.25
C ARG A 208 4.10 -0.04 -30.45
N ASN A 209 3.12 -0.03 -29.56
CA ASN A 209 1.91 -0.82 -29.78
C ASN A 209 1.14 -0.27 -30.99
N LYS A 210 0.79 -1.14 -31.94
CA LYS A 210 -0.18 -0.81 -33.00
C LYS A 210 -1.55 -0.53 -32.34
N LYS A 211 -1.82 0.76 -32.12
CA LYS A 211 -3.07 1.36 -31.64
C LYS A 211 -3.52 0.99 -30.21
N HIS A 212 -4.00 2.02 -29.53
CA HIS A 212 -4.75 1.99 -28.28
C HIS A 212 -6.07 1.20 -28.42
N THR A 213 -5.98 -0.13 -28.44
CA THR A 213 -7.14 -1.02 -28.40
C THR A 213 -6.90 -2.09 -27.36
N THR A 214 -7.83 -2.14 -26.41
CA THR A 214 -7.91 -3.10 -25.32
C THR A 214 -8.05 -4.52 -25.87
N ALA A 215 -6.97 -5.28 -25.81
CA ALA A 215 -7.02 -6.73 -25.78
C ALA A 215 -5.98 -7.18 -24.75
N ASN A 216 -6.45 -7.73 -23.64
CA ASN A 216 -5.61 -8.49 -22.73
C ASN A 216 -5.12 -9.71 -23.50
N VAL A 217 -3.89 -9.66 -24.01
CA VAL A 217 -3.19 -10.88 -24.41
C VAL A 217 -2.55 -11.40 -23.13
N ASP A 218 -3.20 -12.40 -22.53
CA ASP A 218 -2.58 -13.20 -21.48
C ASP A 218 -1.47 -14.02 -22.14
N ILE A 219 -0.23 -13.54 -22.02
CA ILE A 219 0.96 -14.29 -22.41
C ILE A 219 1.57 -14.76 -21.11
N GLN A 220 1.40 -16.05 -20.81
CA GLN A 220 2.10 -16.70 -19.71
C GLN A 220 3.60 -16.42 -19.79
N ASN A 221 4.20 -16.12 -18.64
CA ASN A 221 5.64 -16.06 -18.47
C ASN A 221 6.23 -17.42 -18.92
N PRO A 222 6.91 -17.52 -20.07
CA PRO A 222 7.44 -18.81 -20.47
C PRO A 222 8.60 -19.14 -19.53
N LEU A 223 8.53 -20.31 -18.90
CA LEU A 223 9.72 -20.98 -18.41
C LEU A 223 10.70 -21.13 -19.58
N PRO A 224 12.03 -21.04 -19.35
CA PRO A 224 13.00 -21.20 -20.42
C PRO A 224 13.00 -22.66 -20.86
N THR A 225 12.35 -22.96 -21.98
CA THR A 225 12.62 -24.17 -22.75
C THR A 225 13.71 -23.87 -23.77
N GLU A 226 14.75 -24.69 -23.72
CA GLU A 226 15.90 -24.68 -24.61
C GLU A 226 15.53 -24.97 -26.08
N ASN A 227 16.39 -24.44 -26.96
CA ASN A 227 16.72 -24.89 -28.32
C ASN A 227 15.67 -24.71 -29.43
N THR A 228 15.62 -23.49 -29.99
CA THR A 228 15.24 -23.30 -31.41
C THR A 228 16.39 -22.60 -32.14
N PRO A 229 16.83 -23.08 -33.33
CA PRO A 229 17.91 -22.42 -34.08
C PRO A 229 17.54 -20.98 -34.46
N PRO A 230 18.50 -20.03 -34.48
CA PRO A 230 18.21 -18.66 -34.86
C PRO A 230 17.82 -18.61 -36.34
N SER A 231 16.61 -18.12 -36.62
CA SER A 231 16.18 -17.74 -37.97
C SER A 231 17.03 -16.57 -38.46
N GLN A 232 17.50 -16.62 -39.71
CA GLN A 232 18.26 -15.54 -40.35
C GLN A 232 17.44 -14.24 -40.35
N SER A 233 17.90 -13.23 -39.60
CA SER A 233 17.12 -12.05 -39.26
C SER A 233 17.26 -10.91 -40.27
N THR A 234 16.13 -10.29 -40.62
CA THR A 234 16.07 -8.84 -40.87
C THR A 234 15.93 -8.16 -39.50
N GLY A 235 16.85 -7.26 -39.14
CA GLY A 235 16.96 -6.68 -37.78
C GLY A 235 15.70 -5.97 -37.23
N ILE A 236 15.74 -5.62 -35.93
CA ILE A 236 14.62 -4.97 -35.22
C ILE A 236 14.24 -3.66 -35.89
N LYS A 237 12.96 -3.49 -36.24
CA LYS A 237 12.46 -2.26 -36.86
C LYS A 237 12.27 -1.16 -35.81
N LYS A 238 12.95 -0.03 -35.99
CA LYS A 238 12.77 1.19 -35.18
C LYS A 238 11.56 1.98 -35.70
N ALA A 239 10.73 2.48 -34.79
CA ALA A 239 9.55 3.26 -35.15
C ALA A 239 9.93 4.62 -35.75
N LYS A 240 9.30 5.00 -36.87
CA LYS A 240 9.49 6.34 -37.47
C LYS A 240 8.97 7.45 -36.56
N GLY A 241 9.78 8.50 -36.36
CA GLY A 241 9.53 9.63 -35.45
C GLY A 241 9.73 9.31 -33.97
N SER A 242 10.41 8.19 -33.66
CA SER A 242 10.65 7.76 -32.29
C SER A 242 12.07 8.10 -31.82
N PRO A 243 12.33 8.24 -30.50
CA PRO A 243 13.68 8.47 -30.01
C PRO A 243 14.69 7.36 -30.37
N ALA A 244 14.23 6.12 -30.63
CA ALA A 244 15.11 5.03 -31.07
C ALA A 244 15.68 5.23 -32.49
N GLU A 245 14.98 5.96 -33.37
CA GLU A 245 15.40 6.20 -34.76
C GLU A 245 16.74 6.96 -34.83
N GLU A 246 16.95 7.90 -33.93
CA GLU A 246 18.18 8.72 -33.83
C GLU A 246 19.30 8.02 -33.05
N LYS A 247 19.01 6.90 -32.37
CA LYS A 247 20.00 6.16 -31.59
C LYS A 247 20.80 5.20 -32.49
N PRO A 248 22.08 4.91 -32.15
CA PRO A 248 22.84 3.85 -32.81
C PRO A 248 22.18 2.48 -32.60
N LYS A 249 22.77 1.40 -33.13
CA LYS A 249 22.33 0.06 -32.77
C LYS A 249 22.66 -0.18 -31.28
N SER A 250 21.77 -0.88 -30.58
CA SER A 250 22.01 -1.39 -29.23
C SER A 250 22.96 -2.58 -29.26
N LYS A 251 23.59 -2.92 -28.12
CA LYS A 251 24.43 -4.13 -28.00
C LYS A 251 23.70 -5.40 -28.42
N LYS A 252 22.41 -5.47 -28.12
CA LYS A 252 21.52 -6.57 -28.51
C LYS A 252 21.31 -6.64 -30.03
N GLU A 253 21.14 -5.50 -30.70
CA GLU A 253 21.01 -5.44 -32.17
C GLU A 253 22.32 -5.78 -32.88
N GLU A 254 23.47 -5.40 -32.32
CA GLU A 254 24.80 -5.68 -32.88
C GLU A 254 25.21 -7.14 -32.73
N SER A 255 24.81 -7.78 -31.63
CA SER A 255 25.05 -9.21 -31.37
C SER A 255 24.09 -10.14 -32.11
N GLY A 256 23.08 -9.61 -32.82
CA GLY A 256 22.08 -10.40 -33.55
C GLY A 256 21.10 -11.17 -32.65
N LEU A 257 21.04 -10.83 -31.36
CA LEU A 257 20.22 -11.50 -30.36
C LEU A 257 18.78 -10.99 -30.40
N LEU A 258 17.89 -11.76 -31.05
CA LEU A 258 16.45 -11.55 -30.96
C LEU A 258 15.87 -12.57 -29.97
N ASN A 259 15.25 -12.09 -28.89
CA ASN A 259 14.43 -12.97 -28.05
C ASN A 259 13.00 -13.03 -28.63
N PRO A 260 12.27 -14.14 -28.45
CA PRO A 260 10.90 -14.29 -28.96
C PRO A 260 9.94 -13.18 -28.49
N ILE A 261 10.24 -12.60 -27.31
CA ILE A 261 9.48 -11.50 -26.71
C ILE A 261 9.63 -10.21 -27.54
N SER A 262 10.81 -9.93 -28.09
CA SER A 262 11.09 -8.72 -28.88
C SER A 262 10.43 -8.77 -30.24
N GLU A 263 10.38 -9.96 -30.85
CA GLU A 263 9.68 -10.18 -32.11
C GLU A 263 8.16 -10.02 -31.96
N ALA A 264 7.60 -10.44 -30.82
CA ALA A 264 6.17 -10.32 -30.53
C ALA A 264 5.71 -8.88 -30.21
N LEU A 265 6.59 -8.00 -29.73
CA LEU A 265 6.24 -6.68 -29.20
C LEU A 265 6.23 -5.54 -30.24
N GLY A 266 6.62 -5.80 -31.49
CA GLY A 266 6.49 -4.84 -32.60
C GLY A 266 7.70 -3.91 -32.79
N GLU A 267 7.47 -2.66 -33.24
CA GLU A 267 8.56 -1.69 -33.51
C GLU A 267 9.10 -1.09 -32.21
N ILE A 268 10.42 -1.02 -32.03
CA ILE A 268 11.01 -0.33 -30.87
C ILE A 268 10.75 1.17 -30.99
N TRP A 269 10.14 1.76 -29.95
CA TRP A 269 9.94 3.20 -29.84
C TRP A 269 11.12 3.89 -29.15
N ASP A 270 11.60 3.33 -28.05
CA ASP A 270 12.80 3.84 -27.39
C ASP A 270 13.54 2.74 -26.64
N TRP A 271 14.85 2.92 -26.47
CA TRP A 271 15.68 2.01 -25.68
C TRP A 271 16.87 2.73 -25.04
N VAL A 272 17.32 2.26 -23.88
CA VAL A 272 18.60 2.66 -23.25
C VAL A 272 19.25 1.42 -22.63
N GLU A 273 20.56 1.49 -22.41
CA GLU A 273 21.29 0.41 -21.75
C GLU A 273 22.33 0.95 -20.77
N THR A 274 22.76 0.09 -19.85
CA THR A 274 23.83 0.37 -18.90
C THR A 274 24.57 -0.92 -18.57
N GLN A 275 25.87 -0.82 -18.28
CA GLN A 275 26.71 -1.96 -17.94
C GLN A 275 26.99 -2.04 -16.43
N GLY A 276 27.33 -3.24 -15.98
CA GLY A 276 27.87 -3.50 -14.65
C GLY A 276 28.71 -4.78 -14.63
N THR A 277 29.43 -4.99 -13.54
CA THR A 277 30.28 -6.18 -13.32
C THR A 277 29.84 -6.88 -12.04
N ALA A 278 29.92 -8.20 -11.98
CA ALA A 278 29.68 -8.99 -10.77
C ALA A 278 30.95 -9.76 -10.38
N LEU A 279 31.32 -9.75 -9.09
CA LEU A 279 32.51 -10.42 -8.56
C LEU A 279 32.13 -11.45 -7.48
N ARG A 280 32.79 -12.60 -7.49
CA ARG A 280 32.57 -13.71 -6.54
C ARG A 280 32.99 -13.35 -5.12
N ASP A 281 34.15 -12.75 -4.98
CA ASP A 281 34.76 -12.47 -3.68
C ASP A 281 34.43 -11.06 -3.17
N LYS A 282 33.59 -10.30 -3.90
CA LYS A 282 33.07 -9.04 -3.40
C LYS A 282 32.09 -9.35 -2.26
N PRO A 283 32.35 -8.83 -1.04
CA PRO A 283 31.38 -8.95 0.03
C PRO A 283 30.08 -8.32 -0.45
N HIS A 284 28.97 -9.04 -0.30
CA HIS A 284 27.65 -8.46 -0.49
C HIS A 284 27.57 -7.16 0.29
N THR A 285 26.95 -6.14 -0.29
CA THR A 285 26.63 -4.93 0.47
C THR A 285 25.73 -5.38 1.61
N ILE A 286 26.28 -5.43 2.82
CA ILE A 286 25.52 -5.74 4.02
C ILE A 286 24.42 -4.68 4.05
N GLU A 287 23.16 -5.09 4.11
CA GLU A 287 22.12 -4.21 4.62
C GLU A 287 22.57 -3.82 6.02
N ILE A 288 23.30 -2.71 6.14
CA ILE A 288 23.32 -1.96 7.39
C ILE A 288 21.83 -1.72 7.61
N PRO A 289 21.22 -2.18 8.71
CA PRO A 289 19.87 -1.79 9.03
C PRO A 289 19.92 -0.31 9.45
N GLU A 290 20.23 0.59 8.53
CA GLU A 290 19.57 1.88 8.54
C GLU A 290 18.10 1.53 8.38
N GLY A 291 17.34 1.66 9.46
CA GLY A 291 15.92 1.35 9.51
C GLY A 291 15.13 2.07 8.41
N LYS A 292 15.11 1.50 7.21
CA LYS A 292 14.35 1.97 6.06
C LYS A 292 13.84 0.74 5.33
N SER A 293 12.83 0.12 5.93
CA SER A 293 11.87 -0.68 5.17
C SER A 293 11.42 0.11 3.93
N PRO A 294 11.19 -0.53 2.78
CA PRO A 294 10.77 0.15 1.56
C PRO A 294 9.41 0.82 1.80
N ALA A 295 9.46 2.12 2.05
CA ALA A 295 8.29 2.96 2.19
C ALA A 295 7.59 3.06 0.83
N ILE A 296 6.33 2.65 0.77
CA ILE A 296 5.39 3.17 -0.22
C ILE A 296 5.31 4.68 0.04
N VAL A 297 5.91 5.48 -0.84
CA VAL A 297 5.81 6.94 -0.78
C VAL A 297 4.38 7.37 -1.15
N GLY A 298 3.48 7.23 -0.18
CA GLY A 298 2.38 8.16 -0.03
C GLY A 298 2.97 9.46 0.50
N LYS A 299 3.06 10.49 -0.35
CA LYS A 299 3.38 11.85 0.12
C LYS A 299 2.21 12.37 0.94
N THR A 300 2.18 12.04 2.22
CA THR A 300 1.65 12.97 3.22
C THR A 300 2.62 14.15 3.31
N LYS A 301 2.06 15.35 3.29
CA LYS A 301 2.73 16.66 3.35
C LYS A 301 3.89 16.66 4.37
N GLY A 302 4.97 17.38 4.05
CA GLY A 302 6.25 17.33 4.76
C GLY A 302 6.15 17.53 6.28
N VAL A 303 6.10 16.42 7.00
CA VAL A 303 6.38 16.36 8.44
C VAL A 303 7.83 15.94 8.56
N LYS A 304 8.70 16.81 9.10
CA LYS A 304 10.06 16.41 9.46
C LYS A 304 9.99 15.30 10.52
N LYS A 305 10.73 14.21 10.31
CA LYS A 305 10.99 13.20 11.35
C LYS A 305 11.81 13.86 12.46
N GLU A 306 11.37 13.71 13.70
CA GLU A 306 12.14 14.02 14.89
C GLU A 306 13.36 13.10 14.95
N LYS A 307 14.52 13.66 15.31
CA LYS A 307 15.75 12.89 15.50
C LYS A 307 15.91 12.59 16.98
N PHE A 308 16.08 11.33 17.32
CA PHE A 308 16.32 10.90 18.69
C PHE A 308 17.81 10.61 18.90
N LYS A 309 18.30 10.90 20.10
CA LYS A 309 19.65 10.48 20.48
C LYS A 309 19.69 8.96 20.67
N PRO A 310 20.85 8.32 20.48
CA PRO A 310 21.07 6.93 20.88
C PRO A 310 20.67 6.75 22.35
N VAL A 311 20.16 5.56 22.69
CA VAL A 311 19.77 5.25 24.07
C VAL A 311 21.01 4.90 24.88
N GLU A 312 21.15 5.50 26.06
CA GLU A 312 22.21 5.18 27.01
C GLU A 312 21.75 4.06 27.95
N GLY A 313 22.49 2.96 28.00
CA GLY A 313 22.12 1.78 28.77
C GLY A 313 20.75 1.23 28.34
N ASN A 314 19.86 1.00 29.31
CA ASN A 314 18.49 0.49 29.09
C ASN A 314 17.45 1.62 28.95
N GLY A 315 17.87 2.89 29.00
CA GLY A 315 16.95 4.03 29.05
C GLY A 315 16.10 4.09 30.34
N LYS A 316 15.06 4.93 30.33
CA LYS A 316 14.12 5.15 31.44
C LYS A 316 12.70 4.68 31.15
N GLU A 317 12.41 4.31 29.90
CA GLU A 317 11.10 3.88 29.43
C GLU A 317 11.26 2.91 28.26
N ALA A 318 10.37 1.93 28.18
CA ALA A 318 10.26 1.04 27.04
C ALA A 318 8.82 0.92 26.55
N VAL A 319 8.65 0.67 25.25
CA VAL A 319 7.39 0.22 24.66
C VAL A 319 7.63 -1.06 23.88
N ILE A 320 6.89 -2.11 24.21
CA ILE A 320 6.85 -3.34 23.41
C ILE A 320 5.66 -3.22 22.45
N TYR A 321 5.92 -3.19 21.16
CA TYR A 321 4.90 -3.12 20.13
C TYR A 321 4.73 -4.48 19.43
N ILE A 322 3.69 -5.20 19.82
CA ILE A 322 3.30 -6.46 19.19
C ILE A 322 2.41 -6.15 17.99
N THR A 323 2.93 -6.39 16.80
CA THR A 323 2.28 -6.01 15.54
C THR A 323 1.33 -7.08 15.03
N SER A 324 0.62 -6.73 13.97
CA SER A 324 -0.11 -7.66 13.10
C SER A 324 0.76 -8.18 11.93
N GLU A 325 2.04 -7.79 11.88
CA GLU A 325 2.98 -8.30 10.90
C GLU A 325 3.31 -9.76 11.23
N ILE A 326 3.00 -10.65 10.29
CA ILE A 326 3.25 -12.08 10.43
C ILE A 326 4.76 -12.33 10.37
N ALA A 327 5.29 -13.02 11.39
CA ALA A 327 6.70 -13.34 11.49
C ALA A 327 7.09 -14.59 10.68
N THR A 328 6.24 -15.62 10.65
CA THR A 328 6.56 -16.91 10.04
C THR A 328 5.41 -17.43 9.18
N GLU A 329 5.70 -17.80 7.93
CA GLU A 329 4.76 -18.49 7.03
C GLU A 329 4.61 -19.97 7.39
N ILE A 330 3.51 -20.60 6.98
CA ILE A 330 3.32 -22.05 7.09
C ILE A 330 3.92 -22.72 5.86
N GLU A 331 4.80 -23.69 6.08
CA GLU A 331 5.34 -24.51 5.01
C GLU A 331 4.46 -25.74 4.78
N VAL A 332 4.14 -26.01 3.51
CA VAL A 332 3.39 -27.20 3.07
C VAL A 332 4.20 -27.99 2.05
N ASP A 333 4.08 -29.32 2.07
CA ASP A 333 4.62 -30.17 1.03
C ASP A 333 3.83 -30.09 -0.28
N LYS A 334 4.34 -30.78 -1.30
CA LYS A 334 3.72 -30.91 -2.64
C LYS A 334 2.30 -31.48 -2.64
N ASN A 335 1.86 -32.13 -1.57
CA ASN A 335 0.51 -32.68 -1.41
C ASN A 335 -0.39 -31.75 -0.56
N GLY A 336 0.11 -30.56 -0.21
CA GLY A 336 -0.60 -29.59 0.62
C GLY A 336 -0.61 -29.92 2.11
N LYS A 337 0.17 -30.90 2.57
CA LYS A 337 0.30 -31.24 3.99
C LYS A 337 1.30 -30.30 4.66
N VAL A 338 0.95 -29.76 5.82
CA VAL A 338 1.86 -28.89 6.58
C VAL A 338 3.08 -29.67 7.07
N ILE A 339 4.28 -29.19 6.72
CA ILE A 339 5.57 -29.79 7.10
C ILE A 339 6.24 -29.01 8.24
N SER A 340 5.99 -27.71 8.32
CA SER A 340 6.41 -26.84 9.41
C SER A 340 5.32 -25.81 9.65
N TYR A 341 4.92 -25.65 10.91
CA TYR A 341 4.06 -24.54 11.30
C TYR A 341 4.65 -23.82 12.52
N PRO A 342 4.32 -22.52 12.67
CA PRO A 342 4.75 -21.74 13.81
C PRO A 342 4.08 -22.20 15.10
N ASP A 343 2.76 -22.34 15.03
CA ASP A 343 1.83 -22.68 16.11
C ASP A 343 0.65 -23.49 15.57
N TYR A 344 -0.03 -24.23 16.44
CA TYR A 344 -1.32 -24.83 16.20
C TYR A 344 -2.15 -24.94 17.49
N GLY A 345 -3.40 -24.48 17.42
CA GLY A 345 -4.41 -24.60 18.49
C GLY A 345 -5.60 -25.42 18.02
N ALA A 346 -6.66 -25.53 18.82
CA ALA A 346 -7.85 -26.23 18.32
C ALA A 346 -8.49 -25.48 17.14
N TYR A 347 -9.28 -26.22 16.36
CA TYR A 347 -9.81 -25.75 15.09
C TYR A 347 -10.64 -24.47 15.23
N ASN A 348 -10.27 -23.43 14.49
CA ASN A 348 -10.90 -22.11 14.51
C ASN A 348 -12.05 -21.94 13.51
N GLY A 349 -12.44 -22.99 12.78
CA GLY A 349 -13.45 -22.89 11.72
C GLY A 349 -12.91 -22.41 10.37
N GLN A 350 -11.61 -22.12 10.27
CA GLN A 350 -10.97 -21.69 9.03
C GLN A 350 -10.16 -22.83 8.40
N GLU A 351 -10.59 -23.27 7.22
CA GLU A 351 -9.90 -24.34 6.47
C GLU A 351 -8.50 -23.89 6.02
N GLU A 352 -8.37 -22.66 5.51
CA GLU A 352 -7.10 -22.08 5.09
C GLU A 352 -7.15 -20.53 5.10
N PHE A 353 -6.01 -19.89 5.38
CA PHE A 353 -5.78 -18.45 5.21
C PHE A 353 -4.52 -18.24 4.39
N LYS A 354 -4.64 -17.45 3.31
CA LYS A 354 -3.55 -17.14 2.38
C LYS A 354 -3.40 -15.64 2.14
N ILE A 355 -2.18 -15.19 1.93
CA ILE A 355 -1.82 -13.85 1.42
C ILE A 355 -0.70 -14.05 0.40
N ASP A 356 -0.86 -13.54 -0.82
CA ASP A 356 0.14 -13.64 -1.90
C ASP A 356 0.65 -15.09 -2.10
N ASP A 357 -0.29 -16.03 -2.23
CA ASP A 357 -0.07 -17.48 -2.38
C ASP A 357 0.65 -18.20 -1.22
N LYS A 358 1.04 -17.49 -0.17
CA LYS A 358 1.61 -18.05 1.06
C LYS A 358 0.51 -18.41 2.06
N ILE A 359 0.67 -19.53 2.76
CA ILE A 359 -0.30 -20.04 3.73
C ILE A 359 0.10 -19.57 5.13
N TYR A 360 -0.87 -19.07 5.89
CA TYR A 360 -0.66 -18.51 7.23
C TYR A 360 -1.56 -19.13 8.30
N CYS A 361 -2.71 -19.68 7.89
CA CYS A 361 -3.49 -20.56 8.74
C CYS A 361 -3.95 -21.76 7.91
N LYS A 362 -3.96 -22.95 8.50
CA LYS A 362 -4.44 -24.16 7.83
C LYS A 362 -5.00 -25.16 8.82
N LYS A 363 -6.11 -25.78 8.47
CA LYS A 363 -6.64 -26.93 9.20
C LYS A 363 -5.68 -28.10 9.09
N ILE A 364 -5.32 -28.66 10.24
CA ILE A 364 -4.44 -29.82 10.34
C ILE A 364 -5.05 -30.90 11.23
N LYS A 365 -4.60 -32.15 11.01
CA LYS A 365 -4.89 -33.29 11.87
C LYS A 365 -3.67 -33.59 12.73
N VAL A 366 -3.84 -33.59 14.05
CA VAL A 366 -2.79 -33.97 14.99
C VAL A 366 -3.34 -35.05 15.91
N GLY A 367 -2.85 -36.28 15.73
CA GLY A 367 -3.48 -37.46 16.34
C GLY A 367 -4.93 -37.61 15.87
N LYS A 368 -5.87 -37.72 16.82
CA LYS A 368 -7.31 -37.81 16.53
C LYS A 368 -7.98 -36.43 16.36
N ASP A 369 -7.31 -35.36 16.77
CA ASP A 369 -7.91 -34.04 16.88
C ASP A 369 -7.73 -33.20 15.62
N THR A 370 -8.73 -32.36 15.33
CA THR A 370 -8.64 -31.31 14.31
C THR A 370 -8.14 -30.03 14.97
N LYS A 371 -7.07 -29.47 14.44
CA LYS A 371 -6.40 -28.26 14.93
C LYS A 371 -6.23 -27.26 13.78
N SER A 372 -5.92 -26.01 14.10
CA SER A 372 -5.58 -24.97 13.13
C SER A 372 -4.15 -24.54 13.40
N ALA A 373 -3.29 -24.59 12.38
CA ALA A 373 -1.97 -23.96 12.43
C ALA A 373 -2.12 -22.44 12.33
N PHE A 374 -1.42 -21.66 13.15
CA PHE A 374 -1.53 -20.19 13.25
C PHE A 374 -0.20 -19.49 12.92
N PRO A 375 -0.25 -18.24 12.43
CA PRO A 375 0.94 -17.44 12.25
C PRO A 375 1.44 -16.87 13.58
N THR A 376 2.74 -16.69 13.68
CA THR A 376 3.40 -15.88 14.73
C THR A 376 3.44 -14.41 14.30
N TYR A 377 3.63 -13.53 15.27
CA TYR A 377 3.65 -12.08 15.08
C TYR A 377 4.95 -11.46 15.56
N LYS A 378 5.37 -10.36 14.95
CA LYS A 378 6.56 -9.62 15.37
C LYS A 378 6.26 -8.68 16.53
N ALA A 379 7.17 -8.65 17.50
CA ALA A 379 7.18 -7.73 18.61
C ALA A 379 8.45 -6.87 18.60
N TYR A 380 8.27 -5.58 18.32
CA TYR A 380 9.34 -4.58 18.26
C TYR A 380 9.51 -3.88 19.61
N ILE A 381 10.75 -3.56 19.98
CA ILE A 381 11.08 -2.93 21.26
C ILE A 381 11.53 -1.50 20.98
N TYR A 382 10.93 -0.52 21.67
CA TYR A 382 11.30 0.89 21.59
C TYR A 382 11.81 1.35 22.95
N ARG A 383 12.94 2.06 22.97
CA ARG A 383 13.56 2.56 24.20
C ARG A 383 13.67 4.08 24.19
N GLY A 384 13.54 4.69 25.37
CA GLY A 384 13.62 6.14 25.56
C GLY A 384 14.59 6.53 26.66
N ASN A 385 15.43 7.53 26.43
CA ASN A 385 16.29 8.10 27.48
C ASN A 385 15.50 8.87 28.53
N THR A 386 14.33 9.39 28.12
CA THR A 386 13.40 10.15 28.98
C THR A 386 12.00 9.58 28.90
N VAL A 387 11.20 9.83 29.95
CA VAL A 387 9.79 9.43 30.00
C VAL A 387 9.03 10.05 28.82
N GLY A 388 8.27 9.24 28.10
CA GLY A 388 7.52 9.61 26.90
C GLY A 388 8.32 9.53 25.59
N GLU A 389 9.65 9.37 25.61
CA GLU A 389 10.46 9.30 24.39
C GLU A 389 10.22 8.01 23.60
N ALA A 390 10.09 6.85 24.28
CA ALA A 390 9.83 5.58 23.60
C ALA A 390 8.46 5.60 22.91
N VAL A 391 7.46 6.21 23.55
CA VAL A 391 6.13 6.42 22.95
C VAL A 391 6.19 7.37 21.76
N LYS A 392 7.02 8.43 21.79
CA LYS A 392 7.22 9.33 20.64
C LYS A 392 7.88 8.63 19.47
N LYS A 393 8.92 7.84 19.71
CA LYS A 393 9.58 6.99 18.71
C LYS A 393 8.58 6.07 18.03
N LEU A 394 7.77 5.35 18.81
CA LEU A 394 6.70 4.49 18.29
C LEU A 394 5.65 5.28 17.48
N LYS A 395 5.19 6.44 17.96
CA LYS A 395 4.23 7.30 17.24
C LYS A 395 4.77 7.76 15.89
N GLN A 396 6.05 8.12 15.85
CA GLN A 396 6.73 8.50 14.61
C GLN A 396 6.77 7.30 13.65
N ASP A 397 7.19 6.15 14.14
CA ASP A 397 7.32 4.93 13.34
C ASP A 397 5.98 4.43 12.77
N ILE A 398 4.92 4.44 13.58
CA ILE A 398 3.55 4.17 13.08
C ILE A 398 3.14 5.18 12.00
N LYS A 399 3.42 6.47 12.22
CA LYS A 399 3.06 7.54 11.27
C LYS A 399 3.75 7.40 9.92
N PHE A 400 4.99 6.92 9.92
CA PHE A 400 5.79 6.75 8.70
C PHE A 400 5.81 5.31 8.19
N ASN A 401 5.08 4.39 8.85
CA ASN A 401 5.07 2.96 8.55
C ASN A 401 6.49 2.37 8.50
N THR A 402 7.29 2.70 9.52
CA THR A 402 8.68 2.24 9.73
C THR A 402 8.82 1.58 11.11
N HIS A 403 9.95 0.93 11.36
CA HIS A 403 10.40 0.49 12.68
C HIS A 403 11.84 0.97 12.95
N GLU A 404 12.21 2.12 12.37
CA GLU A 404 13.59 2.63 12.36
C GLU A 404 14.08 3.07 13.75
N ASN A 405 13.16 3.41 14.63
CA ASN A 405 13.43 3.82 15.99
C ASN A 405 13.25 2.66 16.98
N ALA A 406 12.91 1.47 16.49
CA ALA A 406 12.91 0.24 17.27
C ALA A 406 14.33 -0.37 17.32
N GLU A 407 14.54 -1.20 18.31
CA GLU A 407 15.73 -2.03 18.45
C GLU A 407 15.78 -3.09 17.34
N SER A 408 16.99 -3.51 16.98
CA SER A 408 17.20 -4.54 15.96
C SER A 408 16.66 -5.91 16.39
N THR A 409 16.59 -6.16 17.69
CA THR A 409 16.06 -7.41 18.24
C THR A 409 14.54 -7.41 18.13
N VAL A 410 14.01 -8.33 17.30
CA VAL A 410 12.58 -8.55 17.13
C VAL A 410 12.22 -9.88 17.77
N LEU A 411 11.23 -9.86 18.67
CA LEU A 411 10.69 -11.08 19.27
C LEU A 411 9.57 -11.66 18.39
N GLU A 412 9.49 -12.98 18.33
CA GLU A 412 8.35 -13.69 17.76
C GLU A 412 7.37 -14.11 18.85
N VAL A 413 6.10 -13.74 18.70
CA VAL A 413 5.06 -14.02 19.70
C VAL A 413 3.85 -14.70 19.07
N ALA A 414 3.28 -15.66 19.78
CA ALA A 414 2.00 -16.29 19.45
C ALA A 414 0.85 -15.64 20.24
N ARG A 415 -0.37 -15.64 19.68
CA ARG A 415 -1.57 -15.01 20.28
C ARG A 415 -2.73 -16.01 20.29
N HIS A 416 -3.25 -16.37 21.48
CA HIS A 416 -4.25 -17.44 21.62
C HIS A 416 -5.50 -17.03 22.40
N THR A 417 -6.69 -17.59 22.09
CA THR A 417 -7.93 -17.36 22.87
C THR A 417 -8.30 -18.45 23.86
N LYS A 418 -9.19 -18.12 24.81
CA LYS A 418 -9.74 -19.05 25.82
C LYS A 418 -10.63 -20.17 25.23
N ARG A 419 -11.14 -20.01 24.00
CA ARG A 419 -12.09 -20.94 23.35
C ARG A 419 -11.67 -21.32 21.94
N ASN A 420 -10.37 -21.50 21.71
CA ASN A 420 -9.83 -22.08 20.48
C ASN A 420 -10.31 -21.40 19.18
N ASN A 421 -10.34 -20.08 19.19
CA ASN A 421 -10.33 -19.26 17.99
C ASN A 421 -11.61 -19.33 17.12
N LEU A 422 -12.69 -19.96 17.61
CA LEU A 422 -14.01 -19.95 16.94
C LEU A 422 -14.60 -18.53 16.81
N ASN A 423 -14.31 -17.66 17.79
CA ASN A 423 -14.60 -16.23 17.75
C ASN A 423 -13.67 -15.51 18.74
N TYR A 424 -12.68 -14.77 18.26
CA TYR A 424 -11.74 -14.06 19.13
C TYR A 424 -12.40 -12.95 19.96
N GLY A 425 -13.59 -12.49 19.58
CA GLY A 425 -14.44 -11.52 20.30
C GLY A 425 -14.95 -11.98 21.66
N ASP A 426 -15.17 -13.28 21.83
CA ASP A 426 -15.96 -13.83 22.94
C ASP A 426 -15.07 -14.46 24.03
N GLY A 427 -13.76 -14.19 24.01
CA GLY A 427 -12.82 -14.71 25.03
C GLY A 427 -11.33 -14.75 24.68
N GLY A 428 -10.88 -14.06 23.62
CA GLY A 428 -9.47 -13.93 23.26
C GLY A 428 -8.74 -12.74 23.87
N PRO A 429 -7.40 -12.67 23.82
CA PRO A 429 -6.66 -11.42 23.97
C PRO A 429 -6.94 -10.58 22.72
N ILE A 430 -8.09 -9.91 22.71
CA ILE A 430 -8.22 -8.65 21.97
C ILE A 430 -7.63 -7.62 22.91
N PRO A 431 -6.43 -7.10 22.67
CA PRO A 431 -5.84 -6.07 23.49
C PRO A 431 -6.60 -4.76 23.20
N PRO A 432 -7.33 -4.18 24.16
CA PRO A 432 -8.07 -2.94 23.91
C PRO A 432 -7.13 -1.73 24.00
N ASN A 433 -6.23 -1.55 23.05
CA ASN A 433 -5.25 -0.46 23.14
C ASN A 433 -5.13 0.36 21.85
N THR A 434 -4.86 1.65 22.02
CA THR A 434 -4.46 2.57 20.95
C THR A 434 -3.18 3.26 21.37
N ILE A 435 -2.46 3.83 20.41
CA ILE A 435 -1.25 4.60 20.71
C ILE A 435 -1.47 5.79 21.67
N ASN A 436 -2.73 6.18 21.93
CA ASN A 436 -3.09 7.24 22.86
C ASN A 436 -3.43 6.75 24.27
N LYS A 437 -3.65 5.45 24.50
CA LYS A 437 -4.07 4.90 25.81
C LYS A 437 -3.34 3.61 26.14
N LEU A 438 -2.01 3.66 26.21
CA LEU A 438 -1.18 2.48 26.35
C LEU A 438 -1.39 1.70 27.66
N TYR A 439 -1.37 0.36 27.56
CA TYR A 439 -1.26 -0.54 28.69
C TYR A 439 0.15 -0.63 29.23
N ARG A 440 0.26 -1.09 30.47
CA ARG A 440 1.53 -1.28 31.16
C ARG A 440 1.76 -2.75 31.48
N LEU A 441 3.02 -3.13 31.48
CA LEU A 441 3.47 -4.40 32.05
C LEU A 441 3.73 -4.25 33.55
N LYS A 442 3.36 -5.28 34.31
CA LYS A 442 3.77 -5.46 35.71
C LYS A 442 4.17 -6.90 35.97
N TYR A 443 4.98 -7.12 36.99
CA TYR A 443 5.32 -8.46 37.46
C TYR A 443 4.48 -8.80 38.69
N LYS A 444 3.76 -9.92 38.66
CA LYS A 444 2.90 -10.31 39.79
C LYS A 444 2.79 -11.82 39.93
N ILE A 445 2.57 -12.27 41.17
CA ILE A 445 2.13 -13.63 41.44
C ILE A 445 0.77 -13.92 40.78
N GLY A 446 0.63 -15.11 40.20
CA GLY A 446 -0.59 -15.60 39.59
C GLY A 446 -0.79 -17.09 39.85
N THR A 447 -2.04 -17.48 40.07
CA THR A 447 -2.44 -18.86 40.36
C THR A 447 -3.27 -19.39 39.19
N ASN A 448 -3.02 -20.62 38.76
CA ASN A 448 -3.85 -21.28 37.74
C ASN A 448 -5.08 -21.96 38.38
N ASP A 449 -5.98 -22.48 37.55
CA ASP A 449 -7.23 -23.14 38.00
C ASP A 449 -6.98 -24.37 38.89
N SER A 450 -5.76 -24.94 38.86
CA SER A 450 -5.35 -26.06 39.71
C SER A 450 -4.64 -25.62 41.00
N GLY A 451 -4.70 -24.34 41.37
CA GLY A 451 -4.09 -23.82 42.60
C GLY A 451 -2.56 -23.65 42.54
N LYS A 452 -1.91 -23.88 41.39
CA LYS A 452 -0.45 -23.75 41.25
C LYS A 452 -0.06 -22.30 41.02
N THR A 453 0.89 -21.81 41.81
CA THR A 453 1.40 -20.44 41.73
C THR A 453 2.53 -20.29 40.71
N SER A 454 2.67 -19.07 40.20
CA SER A 454 3.65 -18.66 39.20
C SER A 454 3.89 -17.16 39.32
N TYR A 455 5.00 -16.65 38.79
CA TYR A 455 5.29 -15.21 38.75
C TYR A 455 5.39 -14.78 37.29
N ARG A 456 4.62 -13.78 36.88
CA ARG A 456 4.44 -13.48 35.45
C ARG A 456 4.48 -12.01 35.15
N TYR A 457 4.95 -11.70 33.94
CA TYR A 457 4.68 -10.42 33.29
C TYR A 457 3.22 -10.37 32.84
N ARG A 458 2.48 -9.37 33.33
CA ARG A 458 1.05 -9.16 33.11
C ARG A 458 0.80 -7.81 32.44
N ILE A 459 -0.04 -7.82 31.41
CA ILE A 459 -0.58 -6.66 30.73
C ILE A 459 -1.85 -6.22 31.46
N VAL A 460 -1.86 -4.97 31.90
CA VAL A 460 -2.93 -4.38 32.70
C VAL A 460 -3.21 -2.93 32.29
N ASP A 461 -4.38 -2.42 32.65
CA ASP A 461 -4.72 -1.00 32.53
C ASP A 461 -3.70 -0.12 33.26
N ASN A 462 -3.30 1.00 32.65
CA ASN A 462 -2.45 1.99 33.29
C ASN A 462 -3.26 2.86 34.27
N ILE A 463 -3.64 2.27 35.41
CA ILE A 463 -4.45 2.93 36.46
C ILE A 463 -3.82 2.72 37.84
N ALA A 464 -4.05 3.68 38.75
CA ALA A 464 -3.48 3.66 40.10
C ALA A 464 -3.81 2.38 40.89
N ARG A 465 -4.98 1.77 40.66
CA ARG A 465 -5.37 0.52 41.33
C ARG A 465 -4.46 -0.66 40.96
N ASN A 466 -3.99 -0.72 39.72
CA ASN A 466 -3.04 -1.75 39.27
C ASN A 466 -1.61 -1.46 39.75
N PHE A 467 -1.28 -0.18 39.98
CA PHE A 467 0.05 0.32 40.36
C PHE A 467 -0.06 1.23 41.60
N PRO A 468 -0.45 0.70 42.77
CA PRO A 468 -0.54 1.51 43.99
C PRO A 468 0.85 1.96 44.42
N LYS A 469 0.95 3.10 45.09
CA LYS A 469 2.21 3.54 45.69
C LYS A 469 2.51 2.66 46.90
N ILE A 470 3.68 2.03 46.93
CA ILE A 470 4.16 1.17 48.01
C ILE A 470 5.51 1.70 48.51
N ASN A 471 5.72 1.71 49.83
CA ASN A 471 6.96 2.22 50.42
C ASN A 471 8.13 1.24 50.27
N ASP A 472 7.86 -0.07 50.38
CA ASP A 472 8.83 -1.13 50.17
C ASP A 472 8.56 -1.83 48.83
N PHE A 473 9.37 -1.47 47.83
CA PHE A 473 9.22 -2.00 46.48
C PHE A 473 9.45 -3.51 46.38
N LYS A 474 10.16 -4.13 47.33
CA LYS A 474 10.40 -5.58 47.35
C LYS A 474 9.10 -6.38 47.46
N ASN A 475 8.04 -5.76 47.97
CA ASN A 475 6.72 -6.37 48.15
C ASN A 475 5.72 -6.02 47.04
N GLU A 476 6.12 -5.28 46.01
CA GLU A 476 5.21 -4.89 44.92
C GLU A 476 4.62 -6.08 44.17
N TYR A 477 5.34 -7.19 44.05
CA TYR A 477 4.87 -8.40 43.37
C TYR A 477 3.62 -9.02 44.00
N GLN A 478 3.37 -8.72 45.28
CA GLN A 478 2.18 -9.15 46.01
C GLN A 478 1.02 -8.14 45.86
N ASN A 479 1.34 -6.88 45.54
CA ASN A 479 0.42 -5.74 45.63
C ASN A 479 -0.15 -5.26 44.29
N GLY A 480 -1.22 -4.46 44.38
CA GLY A 480 -1.94 -3.86 43.25
C GLY A 480 -2.77 -4.85 42.44
N ASP A 481 -3.79 -4.36 41.77
CA ASP A 481 -4.71 -5.19 41.00
C ASP A 481 -4.08 -5.75 39.71
N MET A 482 -4.83 -6.67 39.09
CA MET A 482 -4.66 -7.10 37.72
C MET A 482 -6.00 -6.83 37.03
N SER A 483 -6.25 -5.60 36.60
CA SER A 483 -7.44 -5.23 35.84
C SER A 483 -7.08 -4.80 34.43
N LEU A 484 -7.86 -5.27 33.45
CA LEU A 484 -7.73 -4.98 32.03
C LEU A 484 -9.12 -4.96 31.38
N GLY A 485 -9.81 -3.81 31.43
CA GLY A 485 -11.21 -3.69 31.02
C GLY A 485 -12.10 -4.71 31.73
N ASN A 486 -12.84 -5.53 30.96
CA ASN A 486 -13.72 -6.59 31.48
C ASN A 486 -12.97 -7.90 31.85
N ARG A 487 -11.64 -7.93 31.73
CA ARG A 487 -10.78 -9.07 32.12
C ARG A 487 -9.86 -8.68 33.26
N SER A 488 -9.31 -9.67 33.93
CA SER A 488 -8.26 -9.44 34.94
C SER A 488 -6.96 -9.00 34.27
N SER A 489 -6.29 -9.86 33.52
CA SER A 489 -5.07 -9.48 32.78
C SER A 489 -4.79 -10.43 31.62
N ILE A 490 -3.75 -10.10 30.84
CA ILE A 490 -3.14 -10.98 29.84
C ILE A 490 -1.71 -11.24 30.30
N SER A 491 -1.25 -12.49 30.36
CA SER A 491 0.16 -12.79 30.65
C SER A 491 1.00 -12.92 29.39
N ILE A 492 2.30 -12.69 29.55
CA ILE A 492 3.33 -13.29 28.70
C ILE A 492 3.67 -14.63 29.33
N ASP A 493 3.33 -15.72 28.66
CA ASP A 493 3.46 -17.09 29.18
C ASP A 493 4.47 -17.90 28.34
N PRO A 494 5.18 -18.85 28.94
CA PRO A 494 5.94 -19.82 28.18
C PRO A 494 5.00 -20.77 27.45
N TRP A 495 5.29 -21.00 26.18
CA TRP A 495 4.33 -21.61 25.29
C TRP A 495 4.35 -23.14 25.32
N ASP A 496 3.21 -23.74 25.66
CA ASP A 496 2.78 -25.06 25.19
C ASP A 496 1.30 -24.90 24.82
N SER A 497 0.96 -25.28 23.58
CA SER A 497 -0.37 -25.13 22.97
C SER A 497 -1.54 -25.58 23.87
N HIS A 498 -1.32 -26.54 24.77
CA HIS A 498 -2.34 -27.03 25.70
C HIS A 498 -2.56 -26.13 26.93
N THR A 499 -1.62 -25.26 27.26
CA THR A 499 -1.59 -24.50 28.54
C THR A 499 -1.80 -23.00 28.38
N LEU A 500 -1.79 -22.49 27.14
CA LEU A 500 -1.83 -21.06 26.86
C LEU A 500 -3.25 -20.57 26.52
N ILE A 501 -4.02 -20.34 27.58
CA ILE A 501 -5.44 -19.95 27.48
C ILE A 501 -5.54 -18.42 27.56
N GLY A 502 -5.77 -17.76 26.42
CA GLY A 502 -6.13 -16.34 26.40
C GLY A 502 -4.99 -15.33 26.64
N CYS A 503 -3.74 -15.72 26.34
CA CYS A 503 -2.49 -15.01 26.68
C CYS A 503 -1.55 -14.83 25.48
N ILE A 504 -0.37 -14.24 25.70
CA ILE A 504 0.70 -14.06 24.69
C ILE A 504 1.80 -15.10 24.95
N GLY A 505 2.18 -15.85 23.93
CA GLY A 505 3.15 -16.94 24.05
C GLY A 505 4.52 -16.62 23.46
N ILE A 506 5.58 -17.03 24.16
CA ILE A 506 6.96 -17.02 23.66
C ILE A 506 7.37 -18.44 23.27
N ARG A 507 7.89 -18.60 22.04
CA ARG A 507 7.73 -19.80 21.21
C ARG A 507 8.89 -20.83 21.26
N GLY A 508 8.61 -22.14 21.30
CA GLY A 508 9.55 -23.20 20.88
C GLY A 508 9.12 -23.91 19.59
N ASP A 509 9.94 -24.75 18.98
CA ASP A 509 9.60 -25.36 17.70
C ASP A 509 8.38 -26.31 17.77
N LYS A 510 7.52 -26.31 16.74
CA LYS A 510 6.38 -27.23 16.55
C LYS A 510 5.40 -27.35 17.75
N GLY A 511 5.12 -26.25 18.46
CA GLY A 511 4.20 -26.28 19.60
C GLY A 511 4.82 -26.66 20.94
N ALA A 512 6.14 -26.86 20.99
CA ALA A 512 6.86 -27.18 22.20
C ALA A 512 7.18 -25.93 23.06
N PHE A 513 7.58 -26.19 24.31
CA PHE A 513 8.18 -25.18 25.18
C PHE A 513 9.36 -24.48 24.49
N HIS A 514 9.46 -23.17 24.72
CA HIS A 514 10.58 -22.35 24.26
C HIS A 514 11.93 -23.00 24.60
N SER A 515 12.97 -22.77 23.78
CA SER A 515 14.27 -23.43 23.94
C SER A 515 14.94 -23.13 25.28
N SER A 516 14.61 -22.01 25.93
CA SER A 516 15.04 -21.68 27.31
C SER A 516 14.63 -22.74 28.37
N PHE A 517 13.74 -23.66 28.03
CA PHE A 517 13.32 -24.78 28.87
C PHE A 517 14.17 -26.03 28.73
N THR A 518 15.01 -26.10 27.70
CA THR A 518 15.81 -27.30 27.38
C THR A 518 16.82 -27.61 28.49
N ALA A 519 17.37 -26.57 29.14
CA ALA A 519 18.31 -26.66 30.25
C ALA A 519 17.69 -27.12 31.59
N LEU A 520 16.36 -27.24 31.70
CA LEU A 520 15.70 -27.67 32.93
C LEU A 520 15.79 -29.18 33.15
N THR A 521 16.08 -29.60 34.38
CA THR A 521 16.00 -31.01 34.79
C THR A 521 14.56 -31.51 34.78
N VAL A 522 14.37 -32.84 34.74
CA VAL A 522 13.05 -33.48 34.80
C VAL A 522 12.26 -33.03 36.02
N GLU A 523 12.93 -32.88 37.17
CA GLU A 523 12.29 -32.44 38.41
C GLU A 523 11.90 -30.95 38.36
N GLN A 524 12.78 -30.09 37.84
CA GLN A 524 12.47 -28.66 37.69
C GLN A 524 11.29 -28.42 36.75
N LYS A 525 11.09 -29.27 35.73
CA LYS A 525 9.95 -29.20 34.80
C LYS A 525 8.60 -29.51 35.44
N LYS A 526 8.55 -30.21 36.59
CA LYS A 526 7.29 -30.52 37.31
C LYS A 526 6.71 -29.29 38.02
N THR A 527 7.56 -28.36 38.41
CA THR A 527 7.16 -27.16 39.16
C THR A 527 6.71 -26.04 38.21
N TYR A 528 5.45 -25.63 38.35
CA TYR A 528 4.85 -24.61 37.49
C TYR A 528 5.58 -23.25 37.60
N LYS A 529 6.01 -22.86 38.80
CA LYS A 529 6.81 -21.66 39.06
C LYS A 529 8.13 -21.62 38.26
N ASN A 530 8.88 -22.74 38.22
CA ASN A 530 10.18 -22.82 37.56
C ASN A 530 10.09 -22.55 36.05
N LYS A 531 8.98 -22.98 35.43
CA LYS A 531 8.70 -22.70 34.02
C LYS A 531 8.66 -21.19 33.75
N TYR A 532 7.96 -20.45 34.60
CA TYR A 532 7.87 -19.00 34.45
C TYR A 532 9.17 -18.29 34.75
N HIS A 533 9.91 -18.71 35.79
CA HIS A 533 11.22 -18.12 36.07
C HIS A 533 12.18 -18.25 34.88
N CYS A 534 12.22 -19.40 34.21
CA CYS A 534 13.09 -19.58 33.05
C CYS A 534 12.75 -18.65 31.89
N ILE A 535 11.47 -18.53 31.54
CA ILE A 535 11.08 -17.63 30.45
C ILE A 535 11.24 -16.16 30.82
N ASN A 536 10.97 -15.80 32.08
CA ASN A 536 11.18 -14.44 32.57
C ASN A 536 12.66 -14.08 32.52
N ASN A 537 13.55 -14.96 33.00
CA ASN A 537 14.99 -14.74 32.92
C ASN A 537 15.46 -14.56 31.47
N TYR A 538 14.94 -15.35 30.52
CA TYR A 538 15.22 -15.17 29.09
C TYR A 538 14.70 -13.84 28.54
N LEU A 539 13.46 -13.46 28.88
CA LEU A 539 12.92 -12.16 28.46
C LEU A 539 13.72 -11.00 29.04
N GLU A 540 14.21 -11.12 30.27
CA GLU A 540 15.06 -10.14 30.94
C GLU A 540 16.44 -10.02 30.29
N THR A 541 16.95 -11.03 29.57
CA THR A 541 18.20 -10.87 28.79
C THR A 541 17.99 -10.08 27.51
N ILE A 542 16.78 -10.13 26.93
CA ILE A 542 16.43 -9.42 25.70
C ILE A 542 15.90 -8.02 25.99
N ILE A 543 15.16 -7.90 27.08
CA ILE A 543 14.50 -6.67 27.55
C ILE A 543 14.90 -6.44 29.02
N PRO A 544 16.12 -5.95 29.28
CA PRO A 544 16.62 -5.74 30.64
C PRO A 544 15.75 -4.81 31.49
N GLU A 545 14.98 -3.92 30.85
CA GLU A 545 14.03 -3.00 31.48
C GLU A 545 12.97 -3.74 32.31
N LEU A 546 12.65 -4.99 31.94
CA LEU A 546 11.70 -5.82 32.67
C LEU A 546 12.12 -6.04 34.13
N THR A 547 13.43 -6.02 34.43
CA THR A 547 13.92 -6.13 35.82
C THR A 547 13.55 -4.94 36.71
N GLY A 548 13.26 -3.77 36.12
CA GLY A 548 12.94 -2.53 36.83
C GLY A 548 11.44 -2.21 36.93
N ILE A 549 10.56 -3.02 36.34
CA ILE A 549 9.12 -2.73 36.37
C ILE A 549 8.51 -2.97 37.75
N TYR A 550 7.32 -2.42 37.96
CA TYR A 550 6.52 -2.64 39.17
C TYR A 550 6.39 -4.13 39.48
N GLY A 551 6.79 -4.52 40.70
CA GLY A 551 6.76 -5.89 41.19
C GLY A 551 7.98 -6.75 40.86
N ARG A 552 8.81 -6.39 39.87
CA ARG A 552 10.04 -7.15 39.58
C ARG A 552 11.26 -6.55 40.28
N ARG A 553 11.29 -5.22 40.46
CA ARG A 553 12.34 -4.52 41.21
C ARG A 553 12.42 -5.05 42.64
N GLY A 554 13.62 -5.37 43.11
CA GLY A 554 13.83 -5.95 44.45
C GLY A 554 13.29 -7.36 44.68
N PHE A 555 12.60 -7.98 43.72
CA PHE A 555 12.17 -9.38 43.83
C PHE A 555 13.34 -10.32 43.56
N SER A 556 13.48 -11.35 44.40
CA SER A 556 14.42 -12.44 44.20
C SER A 556 13.79 -13.76 44.63
N SER A 557 14.31 -14.87 44.10
CA SER A 557 13.90 -16.21 44.53
C SER A 557 15.02 -17.21 44.28
N SER A 558 15.29 -18.05 45.28
CA SER A 558 16.24 -19.17 45.19
C SER A 558 15.56 -20.52 44.95
N ASP A 559 14.23 -20.57 44.87
CA ASP A 559 13.48 -21.83 44.75
C ASP A 559 13.55 -22.39 43.33
N GLY A 560 14.34 -23.45 43.14
CA GLY A 560 14.41 -24.23 41.91
C GLY A 560 15.18 -23.54 40.79
N ILE A 561 14.69 -22.38 40.33
CA ILE A 561 15.33 -21.52 39.33
C ILE A 561 15.56 -20.15 39.94
N VAL A 562 16.85 -19.78 40.00
CA VAL A 562 17.29 -18.53 40.59
C VAL A 562 16.75 -17.35 39.78
N VAL A 563 16.10 -16.44 40.48
CA VAL A 563 15.74 -15.11 40.00
C VAL A 563 16.54 -14.12 40.84
N ALA A 564 17.53 -13.50 40.22
CA ALA A 564 18.40 -12.54 40.90
C ALA A 564 17.62 -11.27 41.28
N GLU A 565 18.01 -10.68 42.41
CA GLU A 565 17.50 -9.38 42.82
C GLU A 565 17.90 -8.32 41.79
N SER A 566 16.93 -7.50 41.40
CA SER A 566 17.15 -6.39 40.49
C SER A 566 17.80 -5.21 41.22
N SER A 567 18.75 -4.53 40.58
CA SER A 567 19.44 -3.35 41.13
C SER A 567 18.64 -2.04 41.02
N TYR A 568 17.47 -2.06 40.38
CA TYR A 568 16.66 -0.86 40.21
C TYR A 568 15.93 -0.49 41.51
N THR A 569 16.12 0.73 41.96
CA THR A 569 15.39 1.33 43.09
C THR A 569 14.20 2.18 42.64
N GLU A 570 14.17 2.57 41.37
CA GLU A 570 13.08 3.32 40.74
C GLU A 570 12.33 2.48 39.70
N GLU A 571 11.08 2.84 39.43
CA GLU A 571 10.25 2.17 38.43
C GLU A 571 10.68 2.48 37.00
N ILE A 572 10.88 1.42 36.21
CA ILE A 572 10.94 1.53 34.76
C ILE A 572 9.56 1.35 34.18
N ASN A 573 9.06 2.40 33.52
CA ASN A 573 7.78 2.35 32.83
C ASN A 573 7.92 1.52 31.54
N THR A 574 7.34 0.33 31.54
CA THR A 574 7.24 -0.49 30.33
C THR A 574 5.79 -0.54 29.86
N TYR A 575 5.56 0.04 28.69
CA TYR A 575 4.26 0.02 28.01
C TYR A 575 4.20 -1.10 26.99
N ILE A 576 2.98 -1.47 26.61
CA ILE A 576 2.74 -2.45 25.57
C ILE A 576 1.62 -2.00 24.65
N LEU A 577 1.91 -1.93 23.36
CA LEU A 577 0.93 -1.77 22.28
C LEU A 577 0.78 -3.11 21.58
N VAL A 578 -0.45 -3.50 21.28
CA VAL A 578 -0.71 -4.72 20.55
C VAL A 578 -1.74 -4.43 19.47
N ASP A 579 -1.39 -4.71 18.21
CA ASP A 579 -2.28 -4.53 17.07
C ASP A 579 -3.50 -5.44 17.15
N LEU A 580 -4.56 -5.04 16.44
CA LEU A 580 -5.63 -5.96 16.09
C LEU A 580 -5.07 -7.04 15.16
N LEU A 581 -5.43 -8.30 15.40
CA LEU A 581 -5.06 -9.41 14.52
C LEU A 581 -5.64 -9.20 13.12
N THR A 582 -4.87 -9.54 12.08
CA THR A 582 -5.29 -9.44 10.68
C THR A 582 -6.50 -10.30 10.36
N GLU A 583 -6.70 -11.43 11.04
CA GLU A 583 -7.88 -12.29 10.86
C GLU A 583 -9.10 -11.80 11.66
N ILE A 584 -8.89 -10.91 12.63
CA ILE A 584 -9.93 -10.20 13.39
C ILE A 584 -10.05 -8.75 12.90
N ASN A 585 -9.57 -8.41 11.70
CA ASN A 585 -9.90 -7.10 11.14
C ASN A 585 -11.43 -7.05 11.12
N SER A 586 -11.99 -6.16 11.94
CA SER A 586 -13.28 -6.29 12.63
C SER A 586 -14.46 -6.02 11.70
N CYS A 587 -14.39 -6.53 10.48
CA CYS A 587 -15.41 -6.39 9.50
C CYS A 587 -16.52 -7.41 9.73
N LYS A 588 -17.31 -7.18 10.78
CA LYS A 588 -18.69 -7.68 10.85
C LYS A 588 -19.57 -6.89 9.85
N CYS A 589 -19.09 -6.74 8.63
CA CYS A 589 -19.83 -6.05 7.62
C CYS A 589 -20.75 -7.03 6.90
N LYS A 590 -22.03 -6.97 7.26
CA LYS A 590 -23.11 -7.28 6.33
C LYS A 590 -23.32 -6.00 5.54
N SER A 591 -22.94 -5.97 4.26
CA SER A 591 -22.91 -4.75 3.44
C SER A 591 -24.25 -4.04 3.38
N LEU A 592 -25.36 -4.76 3.62
CA LEU A 592 -26.70 -4.23 3.91
C LEU A 592 -27.40 -5.12 4.97
N ASP A 593 -28.50 -4.66 5.57
CA ASP A 593 -29.37 -5.49 6.44
C ASP A 593 -30.39 -6.30 5.59
N PRO A 594 -30.88 -7.48 6.03
CA PRO A 594 -31.79 -8.31 5.23
C PRO A 594 -33.09 -7.59 4.78
N PRO A 595 -33.59 -7.87 3.55
CA PRO A 595 -32.98 -8.69 2.49
C PRO A 595 -31.92 -7.92 1.69
N VAL A 596 -30.71 -8.47 1.63
CA VAL A 596 -29.48 -7.82 1.11
C VAL A 596 -29.28 -8.07 -0.39
N GLU A 597 -29.47 -9.32 -0.82
CA GLU A 597 -29.05 -9.83 -2.13
C GLU A 597 -29.67 -9.05 -3.31
N LYS A 598 -30.99 -8.86 -3.33
CA LYS A 598 -31.67 -8.10 -4.39
C LYS A 598 -31.20 -6.66 -4.53
N ARG A 599 -30.76 -6.04 -3.43
CA ARG A 599 -30.28 -4.64 -3.42
C ARG A 599 -28.85 -4.56 -3.92
N GLU A 600 -28.00 -5.47 -3.45
CA GLU A 600 -26.61 -5.57 -3.92
C GLU A 600 -26.53 -5.86 -5.41
N ASP A 601 -27.31 -6.81 -5.91
CA ASP A 601 -27.35 -7.12 -7.35
C ASP A 601 -27.78 -5.94 -8.21
N PHE A 602 -28.76 -5.17 -7.72
CA PHE A 602 -29.21 -3.95 -8.40
C PHE A 602 -28.11 -2.88 -8.42
N TYR A 603 -27.40 -2.65 -7.31
CA TYR A 603 -26.31 -1.69 -7.24
C TYR A 603 -25.08 -2.14 -8.05
N ASN A 604 -24.78 -3.43 -8.08
CA ASN A 604 -23.70 -4.02 -8.87
C ASN A 604 -23.98 -4.02 -10.38
N SER A 605 -25.24 -3.89 -10.79
CA SER A 605 -25.65 -3.78 -12.20
C SER A 605 -25.93 -2.33 -12.59
N PHE A 606 -27.18 -1.87 -12.47
CA PHE A 606 -27.60 -0.53 -12.88
C PHE A 606 -26.86 0.58 -12.12
N GLY A 607 -26.57 0.35 -10.84
CA GLY A 607 -25.85 1.31 -10.01
C GLY A 607 -24.40 1.55 -10.47
N THR A 608 -23.68 0.51 -10.84
CA THR A 608 -22.31 0.62 -11.36
C THR A 608 -22.32 1.28 -12.74
N LYS A 609 -23.26 0.89 -13.61
CA LYS A 609 -23.43 1.46 -14.95
C LYS A 609 -23.61 2.98 -14.93
N THR A 610 -24.46 3.48 -14.04
CA THR A 610 -24.74 4.92 -13.90
C THR A 610 -23.55 5.70 -13.33
N ILE A 611 -22.83 5.15 -12.34
CA ILE A 611 -21.62 5.78 -11.78
C ILE A 611 -20.51 5.85 -12.83
N ASP A 612 -20.30 4.77 -13.59
CA ASP A 612 -19.32 4.72 -14.67
C ASP A 612 -19.63 5.75 -15.77
N TYR A 613 -20.91 5.93 -16.10
CA TYR A 613 -21.35 6.92 -17.07
C TYR A 613 -20.95 8.34 -16.65
N ILE A 614 -21.25 8.74 -15.40
CA ILE A 614 -20.87 10.07 -14.88
C ILE A 614 -19.35 10.22 -14.81
N THR A 615 -18.65 9.21 -14.29
CA THR A 615 -17.18 9.20 -14.14
C THR A 615 -16.46 9.40 -15.48
N LYS A 616 -17.00 8.83 -16.58
CA LYS A 616 -16.42 8.97 -17.93
C LYS A 616 -16.75 10.32 -18.57
N LYS A 617 -17.85 10.96 -18.20
CA LYS A 617 -18.36 12.18 -18.84
C LYS A 617 -17.95 13.48 -18.15
N SER A 618 -17.66 13.45 -16.85
CA SER A 618 -17.37 14.67 -16.08
C SER A 618 -16.42 14.40 -14.91
N THR A 619 -15.80 15.47 -14.41
CA THR A 619 -15.02 15.48 -13.15
C THR A 619 -15.88 15.82 -11.93
N ALA A 620 -17.17 16.09 -12.11
CA ALA A 620 -18.12 16.27 -11.02
C ALA A 620 -18.21 15.02 -10.12
N ASN A 621 -18.79 15.16 -8.94
CA ASN A 621 -18.97 14.06 -8.00
C ASN A 621 -19.69 12.88 -8.68
N LYS A 622 -18.95 11.79 -8.92
CA LYS A 622 -19.44 10.59 -9.62
C LYS A 622 -20.70 9.99 -8.99
N PHE A 623 -20.92 10.23 -7.70
CA PHE A 623 -22.11 9.74 -6.98
C PHE A 623 -23.37 10.57 -7.25
N LYS A 624 -23.32 11.64 -8.06
CA LYS A 624 -24.54 12.23 -8.65
C LYS A 624 -25.34 11.23 -9.49
N ALA A 625 -24.71 10.15 -9.95
CA ALA A 625 -25.39 8.98 -10.50
C ALA A 625 -26.49 8.40 -9.58
N LEU A 626 -26.38 8.58 -8.26
CA LEU A 626 -27.40 8.15 -7.30
C LEU A 626 -28.76 8.83 -7.52
N TYR A 627 -28.83 9.98 -8.18
CA TYR A 627 -30.09 10.62 -8.56
C TYR A 627 -30.85 9.77 -9.59
N MET A 628 -30.16 9.28 -10.61
CA MET A 628 -30.74 8.36 -11.60
C MET A 628 -31.11 7.01 -10.97
N ILE A 629 -30.32 6.52 -10.01
CA ILE A 629 -30.62 5.29 -9.29
C ILE A 629 -31.88 5.47 -8.41
N ALA A 630 -32.05 6.63 -7.78
CA ALA A 630 -33.24 6.96 -7.01
C ALA A 630 -34.51 7.04 -7.87
N GLN A 631 -34.39 7.63 -9.07
CA GLN A 631 -35.50 7.62 -10.02
C GLN A 631 -35.77 6.20 -10.54
N ARG A 632 -34.74 5.41 -10.84
CA ARG A 632 -34.87 4.00 -11.24
C ARG A 632 -35.60 3.16 -10.19
N ARG A 633 -35.37 3.46 -8.92
CA ARG A 633 -36.05 2.87 -7.77
C ARG A 633 -37.52 3.24 -7.71
N GLN A 634 -37.85 4.48 -8.06
CA GLN A 634 -39.24 4.96 -8.13
C GLN A 634 -40.01 4.30 -9.28
N GLU A 635 -39.35 4.11 -10.42
CA GLU A 635 -39.99 3.56 -11.63
C GLU A 635 -40.18 2.03 -11.57
N ASN A 636 -39.15 1.30 -11.13
CA ASN A 636 -39.09 -0.15 -11.32
C ASN A 636 -38.51 -0.88 -10.10
N GLY A 637 -38.45 -0.23 -8.93
CA GLY A 637 -37.96 -0.83 -7.69
C GLY A 637 -36.55 -1.42 -7.81
N PHE A 638 -36.36 -2.63 -7.28
CA PHE A 638 -35.10 -3.41 -7.39
C PHE A 638 -35.15 -4.45 -8.53
N THR A 639 -36.16 -4.39 -9.40
CA THR A 639 -36.33 -5.41 -10.45
C THR A 639 -35.17 -5.36 -11.44
N LYS A 640 -34.45 -6.47 -11.61
CA LYS A 640 -33.33 -6.58 -12.56
C LYS A 640 -33.83 -6.65 -14.01
N ASN A 641 -34.82 -7.49 -14.26
CA ASN A 641 -35.38 -7.70 -15.59
C ASN A 641 -36.66 -6.86 -15.74
N VAL A 642 -36.51 -5.66 -16.29
CA VAL A 642 -37.63 -4.77 -16.60
C VAL A 642 -38.24 -5.13 -17.94
N ILE A 643 -39.56 -4.97 -18.04
CA ILE A 643 -40.30 -5.26 -19.28
C ILE A 643 -39.78 -4.33 -20.39
N GLY A 644 -39.55 -4.92 -21.57
CA GLY A 644 -39.04 -4.22 -22.74
C GLY A 644 -37.64 -3.63 -22.58
N ASN A 645 -36.83 -4.14 -21.64
CA ASN A 645 -35.50 -3.60 -21.32
C ASN A 645 -35.51 -2.09 -21.04
N ASN A 646 -36.62 -1.58 -20.50
CA ASN A 646 -36.85 -0.16 -20.29
C ASN A 646 -36.65 0.19 -18.80
N PRO A 647 -35.43 0.58 -18.36
CA PRO A 647 -35.15 0.75 -16.94
C PRO A 647 -35.97 1.86 -16.29
N MET A 648 -36.38 2.87 -17.05
CA MET A 648 -36.96 4.10 -16.50
C MET A 648 -38.43 4.30 -16.90
N ASN A 649 -39.11 3.27 -17.41
CA ASN A 649 -40.49 3.36 -17.92
C ASN A 649 -40.68 4.50 -18.93
N ILE A 650 -39.73 4.66 -19.84
CA ILE A 650 -39.79 5.68 -20.90
C ILE A 650 -40.99 5.39 -21.81
N LYS A 651 -41.82 6.40 -22.03
CA LYS A 651 -42.90 6.35 -23.04
C LYS A 651 -42.37 6.66 -24.44
N GLY A 652 -43.06 6.16 -25.47
CA GLY A 652 -42.70 6.37 -26.87
C GLY A 652 -42.03 5.15 -27.49
N ASN A 653 -41.18 5.34 -28.50
CA ASN A 653 -40.54 4.25 -29.23
C ASN A 653 -39.11 4.01 -28.73
N GLY A 654 -38.77 2.75 -28.45
CA GLY A 654 -37.39 2.27 -28.36
C GLY A 654 -36.90 1.75 -29.71
N ASP A 655 -35.70 1.17 -29.76
CA ASP A 655 -35.13 0.60 -30.99
C ASP A 655 -35.89 -0.64 -31.51
N LEU A 656 -36.69 -1.29 -30.65
CA LEU A 656 -37.65 -2.33 -31.01
C LEU A 656 -39.11 -1.84 -31.02
N GLY A 657 -39.34 -0.52 -31.06
CA GLY A 657 -40.68 0.06 -31.07
C GLY A 657 -41.29 0.12 -29.67
N GLN A 658 -42.48 -0.49 -29.50
CA GLN A 658 -43.30 -0.33 -28.29
C GLN A 658 -43.69 -1.67 -27.68
N VAL A 659 -43.82 -1.69 -26.35
CA VAL A 659 -44.38 -2.81 -25.57
C VAL A 659 -45.54 -2.30 -24.73
N ALA A 660 -46.62 -3.08 -24.66
CA ALA A 660 -47.79 -2.75 -23.86
C ALA A 660 -47.55 -3.15 -22.39
N ILE A 661 -47.71 -2.20 -21.48
CA ILE A 661 -47.56 -2.40 -20.03
C ILE A 661 -48.75 -1.76 -19.31
N ASP A 662 -49.33 -2.48 -18.36
CA ASP A 662 -50.36 -1.93 -17.49
C ASP A 662 -49.74 -0.93 -16.51
N THR A 663 -50.27 0.28 -16.45
CA THR A 663 -49.75 1.39 -15.63
C THR A 663 -50.87 2.12 -14.90
N HIS A 664 -50.57 3.21 -14.22
CA HIS A 664 -51.54 4.10 -13.60
C HIS A 664 -51.29 5.55 -14.03
N GLU A 665 -52.37 6.30 -14.27
CA GLU A 665 -52.30 7.70 -14.66
C GLU A 665 -53.27 8.58 -13.87
N THR A 666 -52.91 9.86 -13.74
CA THR A 666 -53.80 10.90 -13.22
C THR A 666 -54.46 11.60 -14.39
N LEU A 667 -55.77 11.42 -14.54
CA LEU A 667 -56.57 12.07 -15.58
C LEU A 667 -56.62 13.59 -15.37
N LYS A 668 -57.02 14.35 -16.39
CA LYS A 668 -57.16 15.83 -16.32
C LYS A 668 -58.07 16.32 -15.17
N ASN A 669 -58.94 15.47 -14.63
CA ASN A 669 -59.80 15.77 -13.49
C ASN A 669 -59.19 15.39 -12.12
N GLY A 670 -57.91 15.03 -12.08
CA GLY A 670 -57.19 14.65 -10.86
C GLY A 670 -57.41 13.21 -10.37
N LYS A 671 -58.19 12.39 -11.08
CA LYS A 671 -58.47 11.00 -10.68
C LYS A 671 -57.34 10.07 -11.12
N TYR A 672 -56.75 9.36 -10.16
CA TYR A 672 -55.74 8.32 -10.39
C TYR A 672 -56.41 6.98 -10.75
N VAL A 673 -56.16 6.47 -11.95
CA VAL A 673 -56.80 5.26 -12.49
C VAL A 673 -55.78 4.29 -13.09
N PRO A 674 -56.00 2.97 -13.01
CA PRO A 674 -55.21 2.01 -13.78
C PRO A 674 -55.53 2.14 -15.27
N VAL A 675 -54.49 2.14 -16.11
CA VAL A 675 -54.57 2.17 -17.58
C VAL A 675 -53.95 0.88 -18.11
N LYS A 676 -54.74 0.08 -18.83
CA LYS A 676 -54.27 -1.19 -19.39
C LYS A 676 -53.65 -1.00 -20.77
N GLY A 677 -52.54 -1.68 -21.02
CA GLY A 677 -51.89 -1.73 -22.33
C GLY A 677 -51.28 -0.41 -22.81
N GLU A 678 -50.85 0.46 -21.90
CA GLU A 678 -50.16 1.70 -22.26
C GLU A 678 -48.83 1.38 -22.96
N LYS A 679 -48.47 2.16 -23.98
CA LYS A 679 -47.33 1.86 -24.85
C LYS A 679 -46.04 2.50 -24.35
N PHE A 680 -45.13 1.67 -23.86
CA PHE A 680 -43.79 2.06 -23.42
C PHE A 680 -42.75 1.69 -24.47
N ALA A 681 -41.62 2.39 -24.44
CA ALA A 681 -40.50 2.10 -25.33
C ALA A 681 -39.97 0.69 -25.08
N ASN A 682 -39.76 -0.06 -26.16
CA ASN A 682 -39.22 -1.42 -26.13
C ASN A 682 -37.79 -1.40 -26.68
N PHE A 683 -36.84 -1.93 -25.91
CA PHE A 683 -35.42 -1.89 -26.22
C PHE A 683 -34.83 -3.28 -26.46
N SER A 684 -33.86 -3.36 -27.38
CA SER A 684 -33.13 -4.59 -27.70
C SER A 684 -32.30 -5.13 -26.53
N SER A 685 -31.89 -4.24 -25.63
CA SER A 685 -31.09 -4.56 -24.43
C SER A 685 -31.25 -3.50 -23.36
N GLU A 686 -30.89 -3.82 -22.12
CA GLU A 686 -30.90 -2.84 -21.02
C GLU A 686 -29.94 -1.67 -21.28
N ASP A 687 -28.84 -1.91 -22.00
CA ASP A 687 -27.90 -0.85 -22.41
C ASP A 687 -28.53 0.09 -23.44
N ALA A 688 -29.28 -0.45 -24.40
CA ALA A 688 -30.06 0.36 -25.34
C ALA A 688 -31.12 1.19 -24.61
N GLY A 689 -31.80 0.61 -23.62
CA GLY A 689 -32.76 1.31 -22.76
C GLY A 689 -32.12 2.40 -21.90
N PHE A 690 -30.95 2.13 -21.31
CA PHE A 690 -30.18 3.13 -20.57
C PHE A 690 -29.72 4.28 -21.47
N LYS A 691 -29.24 3.97 -22.69
CA LYS A 691 -28.91 5.01 -23.67
C LYS A 691 -30.15 5.84 -24.04
N GLY A 692 -31.28 5.20 -24.31
CA GLY A 692 -32.55 5.89 -24.61
C GLY A 692 -32.99 6.82 -23.48
N TYR A 693 -32.77 6.43 -22.22
CA TYR A 693 -33.00 7.28 -21.06
C TYR A 693 -32.09 8.52 -21.05
N ILE A 694 -30.80 8.33 -21.29
CA ILE A 694 -29.83 9.44 -21.36
C ILE A 694 -30.20 10.41 -22.50
N ASP A 695 -30.53 9.89 -23.68
CA ASP A 695 -30.96 10.70 -24.83
C ASP A 695 -32.24 11.50 -24.50
N LEU A 696 -33.18 10.91 -23.74
CA LEU A 696 -34.40 11.58 -23.28
C LEU A 696 -34.09 12.70 -22.28
N LEU A 697 -33.21 12.46 -21.30
CA LEU A 697 -32.79 13.50 -20.36
C LEU A 697 -32.17 14.67 -21.11
N GLU A 698 -31.23 14.40 -22.03
CA GLU A 698 -30.52 15.45 -22.76
C GLU A 698 -31.46 16.28 -23.64
N SER A 699 -32.39 15.62 -24.33
CA SER A 699 -33.29 16.26 -25.29
C SER A 699 -34.49 16.97 -24.64
N ASN A 700 -35.11 16.36 -23.63
CA ASN A 700 -36.39 16.79 -23.05
C ASN A 700 -36.28 17.34 -21.62
N PHE A 701 -35.40 16.76 -20.78
CA PHE A 701 -35.24 17.13 -19.35
C PHE A 701 -33.84 17.69 -19.09
N ASN A 702 -33.46 18.69 -19.87
CA ASN A 702 -32.07 19.14 -19.97
C ASN A 702 -31.51 19.70 -18.66
N ASP A 703 -32.35 20.33 -17.83
CA ASP A 703 -31.92 20.84 -16.52
C ASP A 703 -31.65 19.70 -15.52
N ALA A 704 -32.43 18.61 -15.57
CA ALA A 704 -32.13 17.38 -14.84
C ALA A 704 -30.84 16.74 -15.35
N TYR A 705 -30.63 16.72 -16.68
CA TYR A 705 -29.40 16.18 -17.26
C TYR A 705 -28.17 16.96 -16.80
N LYS A 706 -28.22 18.29 -16.85
CA LYS A 706 -27.10 19.17 -16.44
C LYS A 706 -26.76 19.04 -14.96
N SER A 707 -27.76 18.86 -14.09
CA SER A 707 -27.51 18.75 -12.64
C SER A 707 -26.69 17.52 -12.25
N LEU A 708 -26.66 16.48 -13.11
CA LEU A 708 -25.79 15.30 -12.94
C LEU A 708 -24.29 15.62 -13.09
N PHE A 709 -23.93 16.77 -13.66
CA PHE A 709 -22.55 17.12 -14.00
C PHE A 709 -22.07 18.43 -13.33
N ASP A 710 -22.85 19.00 -12.41
CA ASP A 710 -22.54 20.27 -11.74
C ASP A 710 -22.65 20.10 -10.22
N ASP A 711 -21.52 20.13 -9.51
CA ASP A 711 -21.43 19.94 -8.04
C ASP A 711 -22.15 21.02 -7.22
N SER A 712 -22.52 22.16 -7.82
CA SER A 712 -23.37 23.15 -7.16
C SER A 712 -24.85 22.72 -7.09
N LYS A 713 -25.26 21.75 -7.89
CA LYS A 713 -26.64 21.25 -8.00
C LYS A 713 -26.91 20.07 -7.08
N THR A 714 -28.14 19.92 -6.62
CA THR A 714 -28.57 18.85 -5.70
C THR A 714 -29.63 17.93 -6.32
N ILE A 715 -30.12 16.95 -5.55
CA ILE A 715 -31.29 16.14 -5.92
C ILE A 715 -32.55 17.00 -6.17
N ASP A 716 -32.64 18.18 -5.54
CA ASP A 716 -33.75 19.11 -5.76
C ASP A 716 -33.73 19.68 -7.18
N ASP A 717 -32.56 20.10 -7.68
CA ASP A 717 -32.40 20.56 -9.06
C ASP A 717 -32.70 19.43 -10.05
N PHE A 718 -32.26 18.20 -9.76
CA PHE A 718 -32.55 17.04 -10.61
C PHE A 718 -34.05 16.77 -10.71
N THR A 719 -34.75 16.72 -9.59
CA THR A 719 -36.19 16.42 -9.56
C THR A 719 -37.04 17.57 -10.11
N THR A 720 -36.65 18.83 -9.88
CA THR A 720 -37.23 20.02 -10.53
C THR A 720 -37.02 19.97 -12.04
N GLY A 721 -35.83 19.54 -12.47
CA GLY A 721 -35.48 19.31 -13.86
C GLY A 721 -36.40 18.30 -14.58
N LEU A 722 -36.83 17.26 -13.85
CA LEU A 722 -37.71 16.21 -14.37
C LEU A 722 -39.18 16.65 -14.44
N GLU A 723 -39.65 17.38 -13.43
CA GLU A 723 -41.09 17.62 -13.25
C GLU A 723 -41.54 19.00 -13.71
N ASP A 724 -40.69 20.03 -13.56
CA ASP A 724 -41.12 21.42 -13.72
C ASP A 724 -40.57 22.08 -15.01
N THR A 725 -39.49 21.53 -15.58
CA THR A 725 -38.77 22.14 -16.72
C THR A 725 -38.70 21.26 -17.98
N GLY A 726 -39.38 20.11 -17.98
CA GLY A 726 -39.42 19.21 -19.12
C GLY A 726 -40.10 19.85 -20.34
N LYS A 727 -39.46 19.83 -21.51
CA LYS A 727 -39.97 20.50 -22.74
C LYS A 727 -41.34 19.99 -23.18
N LYS A 728 -41.60 18.70 -22.98
CA LYS A 728 -42.87 18.02 -23.31
C LYS A 728 -43.75 17.77 -22.07
N GLY A 729 -43.50 18.49 -20.98
CA GLY A 729 -44.18 18.29 -19.70
C GLY A 729 -43.38 17.42 -18.71
N PRO A 730 -43.98 17.10 -17.54
CA PRO A 730 -43.33 16.37 -16.46
C PRO A 730 -42.95 14.94 -16.84
N TYR A 731 -41.94 14.38 -16.16
CA TYR A 731 -41.57 12.97 -16.32
C TYR A 731 -42.68 12.04 -15.83
N ALA A 732 -43.30 12.35 -14.68
CA ALA A 732 -44.37 11.55 -14.11
C ALA A 732 -45.55 12.40 -13.62
N THR A 733 -46.78 12.01 -13.94
CA THR A 733 -47.98 12.73 -13.45
C THR A 733 -48.32 12.42 -11.98
N GLY A 734 -47.74 11.35 -11.41
CA GLY A 734 -47.87 10.94 -10.00
C GLY A 734 -49.31 10.74 -9.50
N LYS A 735 -49.48 10.51 -8.19
CA LYS A 735 -50.79 10.48 -7.51
C LYS A 735 -50.80 11.60 -6.48
N ALA A 736 -51.78 12.51 -6.55
CA ALA A 736 -51.96 13.52 -5.53
C ALA A 736 -52.26 12.85 -4.17
N GLN A 737 -51.38 13.04 -3.18
CA GLN A 737 -51.48 12.40 -1.87
C GLN A 737 -50.92 13.33 -0.78
N GLY A 738 -51.60 13.41 0.36
CA GLY A 738 -51.14 14.20 1.51
C GLY A 738 -51.06 15.71 1.26
N GLY A 739 -51.94 16.26 0.41
CA GLY A 739 -51.98 17.69 0.07
C GLY A 739 -50.97 18.15 -0.98
N LEU A 740 -50.19 17.22 -1.57
CA LEU A 740 -49.25 17.51 -2.65
C LEU A 740 -49.86 17.25 -4.03
N SER A 741 -49.43 18.01 -5.04
CA SER A 741 -49.69 17.68 -6.44
C SER A 741 -49.02 16.35 -6.82
N GLY A 742 -49.45 15.74 -7.93
CA GLY A 742 -48.85 14.47 -8.38
C GLY A 742 -47.36 14.59 -8.70
N THR A 743 -46.94 15.71 -9.31
CA THR A 743 -45.54 16.01 -9.60
C THR A 743 -44.73 16.28 -8.33
N ASP A 744 -45.29 17.02 -7.35
CA ASP A 744 -44.64 17.25 -6.05
C ASP A 744 -44.48 15.97 -5.22
N ASP A 745 -45.48 15.08 -5.27
CA ASP A 745 -45.39 13.75 -4.66
C ASP A 745 -44.30 12.90 -5.32
N TYR A 746 -44.15 12.96 -6.66
CA TYR A 746 -43.06 12.29 -7.37
C TYR A 746 -41.69 12.84 -6.96
N LYS A 747 -41.49 14.16 -6.96
CA LYS A 747 -40.25 14.82 -6.48
C LYS A 747 -39.91 14.33 -5.06
N LYS A 748 -40.90 14.33 -4.16
CA LYS A 748 -40.73 13.87 -2.78
C LYS A 748 -40.30 12.39 -2.71
N LYS A 749 -40.95 11.50 -3.47
CA LYS A 749 -40.63 10.06 -3.47
C LYS A 749 -39.22 9.78 -3.98
N VAL A 750 -38.80 10.43 -5.07
CA VAL A 750 -37.43 10.29 -5.60
C VAL A 750 -36.41 10.77 -4.57
N LYS A 751 -36.63 11.90 -3.89
CA LYS A 751 -35.74 12.40 -2.81
C LYS A 751 -35.64 11.45 -1.63
N VAL A 752 -36.76 10.88 -1.17
CA VAL A 752 -36.77 9.88 -0.09
C VAL A 752 -35.99 8.62 -0.51
N LEU A 753 -36.19 8.15 -1.74
CA LEU A 753 -35.43 7.01 -2.28
C LEU A 753 -33.95 7.33 -2.41
N PHE A 754 -33.58 8.55 -2.80
CA PHE A 754 -32.19 9.00 -2.87
C PHE A 754 -31.48 8.88 -1.53
N GLU A 755 -32.09 9.35 -0.43
CA GLU A 755 -31.50 9.20 0.91
C GLU A 755 -31.30 7.73 1.30
N GLY A 756 -32.26 6.86 0.94
CA GLY A 756 -32.13 5.41 1.12
C GLY A 756 -30.96 4.82 0.32
N VAL A 757 -30.86 5.16 -0.96
CA VAL A 757 -29.77 4.71 -1.85
C VAL A 757 -28.42 5.22 -1.36
N LYS A 758 -28.32 6.50 -0.98
CA LYS A 758 -27.11 7.11 -0.42
C LYS A 758 -26.66 6.38 0.85
N LYS A 759 -27.60 6.08 1.76
CA LYS A 759 -27.31 5.31 2.98
C LYS A 759 -26.81 3.89 2.66
N ASP A 760 -27.40 3.22 1.69
CA ASP A 760 -26.96 1.91 1.24
C ASP A 760 -25.53 1.97 0.66
N TYR A 761 -25.23 2.95 -0.19
CA TYR A 761 -23.88 3.14 -0.75
C TYR A 761 -22.84 3.48 0.32
N ILE A 762 -23.17 4.31 1.31
CA ILE A 762 -22.28 4.58 2.44
C ILE A 762 -21.94 3.28 3.17
N LYS A 763 -22.95 2.45 3.51
CA LYS A 763 -22.72 1.14 4.15
C LYS A 763 -21.84 0.23 3.29
N ILE A 764 -22.09 0.15 1.98
CA ILE A 764 -21.29 -0.65 1.04
C ILE A 764 -19.84 -0.16 1.01
N TYR A 765 -19.59 1.14 0.98
CA TYR A 765 -18.24 1.67 0.92
C TYR A 765 -17.51 1.61 2.27
N GLU A 766 -18.21 1.78 3.40
CA GLU A 766 -17.66 1.52 4.74
C GLU A 766 -17.26 0.04 4.87
N CYS A 767 -18.06 -0.86 4.30
CA CYS A 767 -17.73 -2.28 4.18
C CYS A 767 -16.46 -2.53 3.37
N LYS A 768 -16.37 -1.91 2.19
CA LYS A 768 -15.20 -2.03 1.30
C LYS A 768 -13.94 -1.52 1.99
N LEU A 769 -14.01 -0.36 2.64
CA LEU A 769 -12.89 0.24 3.37
C LEU A 769 -12.38 -0.68 4.48
N CYS A 770 -13.32 -1.31 5.17
CA CYS A 770 -13.06 -2.20 6.29
C CYS A 770 -12.45 -3.55 5.83
N LYS A 771 -12.82 -4.05 4.64
CA LYS A 771 -12.26 -5.28 4.04
C LYS A 771 -10.94 -5.05 3.28
N GLU A 772 -10.72 -3.85 2.76
CA GLU A 772 -9.55 -3.54 1.95
C GLU A 772 -8.26 -3.62 2.80
N LYS A 773 -7.19 -4.16 2.22
CA LYS A 773 -5.88 -4.31 2.86
C LYS A 773 -4.83 -3.40 2.23
N ASP A 774 -4.96 -3.09 0.95
CA ASP A 774 -4.05 -2.21 0.23
C ASP A 774 -4.21 -0.75 0.67
N SER A 775 -3.09 -0.11 1.00
CA SER A 775 -3.08 1.26 1.55
C SER A 775 -3.54 2.32 0.54
N LYS A 776 -3.28 2.13 -0.77
CA LYS A 776 -3.72 3.06 -1.82
C LYS A 776 -5.21 2.90 -2.07
N LYS A 777 -5.71 1.67 -2.19
CA LYS A 777 -7.14 1.38 -2.33
C LYS A 777 -7.94 1.84 -1.12
N LYS A 778 -7.41 1.70 0.10
CA LYS A 778 -8.04 2.28 1.30
C LYS A 778 -8.23 3.79 1.17
N GLU A 779 -7.23 4.50 0.66
CA GLU A 779 -7.32 5.94 0.47
C GLU A 779 -8.31 6.33 -0.63
N GLU A 780 -8.34 5.58 -1.74
CA GLU A 780 -9.35 5.73 -2.78
C GLU A 780 -10.78 5.52 -2.24
N ILE A 781 -10.99 4.46 -1.45
CA ILE A 781 -12.31 4.18 -0.85
C ILE A 781 -12.69 5.26 0.19
N LYS A 782 -11.73 5.80 0.95
CA LYS A 782 -11.99 6.93 1.86
C LYS A 782 -12.39 8.19 1.09
N ASN A 783 -11.72 8.49 -0.01
CA ASN A 783 -12.08 9.63 -0.86
C ASN A 783 -13.50 9.45 -1.43
N ASP A 784 -13.83 8.24 -1.86
CA ASP A 784 -15.19 7.91 -2.32
C ASP A 784 -16.25 8.05 -1.22
N LEU A 785 -15.93 7.66 0.02
CA LEU A 785 -16.80 7.87 1.18
C LEU A 785 -17.02 9.36 1.49
N ASP A 786 -15.98 10.18 1.35
CA ASP A 786 -16.09 11.63 1.54
C ASP A 786 -16.97 12.26 0.45
N LEU A 787 -16.81 11.85 -0.81
CA LEU A 787 -17.68 12.27 -1.92
C LEU A 787 -19.15 11.86 -1.69
N LEU A 788 -19.40 10.62 -1.23
CA LEU A 788 -20.75 10.15 -0.88
C LEU A 788 -21.38 10.97 0.26
N LYS A 789 -20.60 11.30 1.29
CA LYS A 789 -21.08 12.07 2.46
C LYS A 789 -21.37 13.53 2.11
N LYS A 790 -20.63 14.11 1.18
CA LYS A 790 -20.82 15.48 0.68
C LYS A 790 -21.95 15.62 -0.34
N LEU A 791 -22.44 14.52 -0.90
CA LEU A 791 -23.52 14.55 -1.89
C LEU A 791 -24.81 15.09 -1.25
N LYS A 792 -25.45 16.06 -1.91
CA LYS A 792 -26.66 16.73 -1.44
C LYS A 792 -27.86 16.43 -2.33
#